data_AF-A0AAN7Y439-F1
#
_entry.id   AF-A0AAN7Y439-F1
#
_cell.length_a   1.000
_cell.length_b   1.000
_cell.length_c   1.000
_cell.angle_alpha   90.00
_cell.angle_beta   90.00
_cell.angle_gamma   90.00
#
_symmetry.space_group_name_H-M   'P 1'
#
loop_
_entity.id
_entity.type
_entity.pdbx_description
1 polymer ?
#
loop_
_entity_poly.entity_id
_entity_poly.type
_entity_poly.pdbx_seq_one_letter_code
_entity_poly.pdbx_strand_id
1 'polypeptide(L)'
;MIASSLLANYCTELHDDQALNVDKYLHHFQLSDKTLMDLSIRFRREMDKGLCRDTNPTAAVKMLPTFVRSTPDGTEQGEFLALDLGGSNFRVLLVKVMDNGKQEVEMENQIYDIPEHLMRGCGSELFDHIADCLANFLEKLGIKDKKLPLGFTFSFPCQQTKLDESVLVHWTKSFKAYGVEGKDVVSLLRKAIKKRGDFDVDILAVINDTVGTMMTCGYDDHHCEIGLIVGTGTNACYMEQMRNLDLLDGDEGRMCVNTEWGAFGDDGALEDLRTNVDRDIDAGSLNPGNQLFEKMISGLYMGEVVRLILVKMTKEKLLFQGKTSAKLLTTGSFSTSFIYGIDTDKDEEGVERAEEVLRGLGLNPSVEDCIATQRVCEIVSTRAAHLCASALVAVLRQIRDNKAAEKLRTTIGVDGSVYKNHSEFSRRLHKMVRRLVPDCDVRFLQSQCGSGKGAAMVTAVAYRLAAQHAERQRTLDTLRVSREQLLEVKKRMSEEMERGLSKQTHEQSSVKMLPSYVRDTPDGTEHGDFLALDLGGSSFRVLLVRLRGGKGHNVDMHHKIYSIPQETMQGTGEELFSHIVDCIADFLEYMGMSGASLPLGFTFSFPCFQSKIDQGILLKWTKGFKASGCEGQDVITLLKDAVRRRREFDLNFVAVVNDTVGTMMTCSYEDPQCEVGLIVGTGTNACYMEEMQNIGRVEGNDGRMCVNMEWGAFGDNGELDDFCTAFDHMVDDSSNYPGKQRYEKMISGMYLGEIVRNVLIDFTAKGLLFRGKLSERLKTRGIFETKFLAQIESDRLAMRQVRSILQHLGLTISTCDDSVLVKEVCSVVSRRAAQLCGAGLAAVVDKIRQNRNLNQLSITVGVDGTLYKTHPHFSSIMQETLQDLAPQCQVTFHKSEDGSGKGAALITAVACRVKNEVQKQ
;
A
#
# COMPACT_ATOMS: atom_id res chain seq x y z
N MET A 1 -45.75 -51.68 -37.52
CA MET A 1 -45.44 -50.23 -37.59
C MET A 1 -46.52 -49.35 -36.98
N ILE A 2 -47.82 -49.53 -37.27
CA ILE A 2 -48.91 -48.69 -36.71
C ILE A 2 -49.08 -48.86 -35.18
N ALA A 3 -48.91 -50.08 -34.64
CA ALA A 3 -49.01 -50.32 -33.19
C ALA A 3 -47.85 -49.69 -32.37
N SER A 4 -46.65 -49.54 -32.97
CA SER A 4 -45.49 -48.94 -32.31
C SER A 4 -45.57 -47.41 -32.31
N SER A 5 -46.14 -46.78 -33.34
CA SER A 5 -46.38 -45.33 -33.36
C SER A 5 -47.56 -44.92 -32.46
N LEU A 6 -48.58 -45.76 -32.32
CA LEU A 6 -49.69 -45.54 -31.38
C LEU A 6 -49.25 -45.67 -29.91
N LEU A 7 -48.40 -46.66 -29.60
CA LEU A 7 -47.78 -46.78 -28.27
C LEU A 7 -46.85 -45.61 -27.96
N ALA A 8 -46.04 -45.16 -28.93
CA ALA A 8 -45.16 -44.01 -28.75
C ALA A 8 -45.94 -42.70 -28.51
N ASN A 9 -47.03 -42.45 -29.27
CA ASN A 9 -47.90 -41.29 -29.10
C ASN A 9 -48.70 -41.33 -27.79
N TYR A 10 -49.17 -42.52 -27.37
CA TYR A 10 -49.89 -42.69 -26.12
C TYR A 10 -48.97 -42.51 -24.90
N CYS A 11 -47.72 -43.00 -24.98
CA CYS A 11 -46.71 -42.77 -23.95
C CYS A 11 -46.31 -41.29 -23.84
N THR A 12 -46.27 -40.53 -24.94
CA THR A 12 -45.98 -39.08 -24.91
C THR A 12 -47.14 -38.27 -24.34
N GLU A 13 -48.39 -38.59 -24.69
CA GLU A 13 -49.57 -37.92 -24.09
C GLU A 13 -49.70 -38.23 -22.58
N LEU A 14 -49.43 -39.47 -22.15
CA LEU A 14 -49.40 -39.85 -20.73
C LEU A 14 -48.26 -39.17 -19.95
N HIS A 15 -47.09 -39.04 -20.60
CA HIS A 15 -45.94 -38.34 -20.04
C HIS A 15 -46.27 -36.87 -19.75
N ASP A 16 -46.89 -36.19 -20.71
CA ASP A 16 -47.26 -34.77 -20.60
C ASP A 16 -48.34 -34.52 -19.53
N ASP A 17 -49.35 -35.41 -19.39
CA ASP A 17 -50.42 -35.22 -18.41
C ASP A 17 -49.94 -35.46 -16.96
N GLN A 18 -49.14 -36.50 -16.73
CA GLN A 18 -48.58 -36.76 -15.39
C GLN A 18 -47.55 -35.70 -14.98
N ALA A 19 -46.67 -35.28 -15.90
CA ALA A 19 -45.72 -34.20 -15.62
C ALA A 19 -46.46 -32.89 -15.26
N LEU A 20 -47.55 -32.57 -15.95
CA LEU A 20 -48.38 -31.39 -15.65
C LEU A 20 -49.05 -31.47 -14.26
N ASN A 21 -49.45 -32.66 -13.83
CA ASN A 21 -50.02 -32.86 -12.49
C ASN A 21 -48.97 -32.65 -11.39
N VAL A 22 -47.75 -33.14 -11.59
CA VAL A 22 -46.61 -32.85 -10.70
C VAL A 22 -46.30 -31.36 -10.67
N ASP A 23 -46.30 -30.69 -11.81
CA ASP A 23 -46.06 -29.23 -11.90
C ASP A 23 -47.08 -28.42 -11.10
N LYS A 24 -48.36 -28.76 -11.19
CA LYS A 24 -49.43 -28.11 -10.39
C LYS A 24 -49.22 -28.36 -8.90
N TYR A 25 -48.90 -29.60 -8.52
CA TYR A 25 -48.68 -29.98 -7.13
C TYR A 25 -47.45 -29.26 -6.52
N LEU A 26 -46.37 -29.14 -7.29
CA LEU A 26 -45.13 -28.50 -6.89
C LEU A 26 -44.98 -27.05 -7.39
N HIS A 27 -46.08 -26.36 -7.71
CA HIS A 27 -46.00 -24.99 -8.23
C HIS A 27 -45.24 -24.02 -7.30
N HIS A 28 -45.26 -24.25 -5.98
CA HIS A 28 -44.47 -23.48 -5.00
C HIS A 28 -42.94 -23.67 -5.12
N PHE A 29 -42.47 -24.75 -5.76
CA PHE A 29 -41.06 -24.97 -6.05
C PHE A 29 -40.60 -24.27 -7.33
N GLN A 30 -41.55 -23.88 -8.20
CA GLN A 30 -41.26 -23.27 -9.49
C GLN A 30 -41.13 -21.76 -9.35
N LEU A 31 -39.90 -21.27 -9.35
CA LEU A 31 -39.59 -19.86 -9.14
C LEU A 31 -39.54 -19.10 -10.47
N SER A 32 -40.29 -18.00 -10.57
CA SER A 32 -40.27 -17.10 -11.72
C SER A 32 -39.00 -16.25 -11.77
N ASP A 33 -38.60 -15.78 -12.96
CA ASP A 33 -37.50 -14.81 -13.10
C ASP A 33 -37.64 -13.59 -12.18
N LYS A 34 -38.88 -13.10 -12.00
CA LYS A 34 -39.17 -11.96 -11.12
C LYS A 34 -38.86 -12.30 -9.66
N THR A 35 -39.25 -13.49 -9.21
CA THR A 35 -38.97 -13.99 -7.86
C THR A 35 -37.46 -14.19 -7.64
N LEU A 36 -36.77 -14.76 -8.62
CA LEU A 36 -35.32 -14.98 -8.57
C LEU A 36 -34.54 -13.65 -8.55
N MET A 37 -34.99 -12.67 -9.34
CA MET A 37 -34.44 -11.32 -9.33
C MET A 37 -34.67 -10.62 -7.99
N ASP A 38 -35.87 -10.73 -7.40
CA ASP A 38 -36.16 -10.23 -6.05
C ASP A 38 -35.23 -10.87 -5.00
N LEU A 39 -35.05 -12.20 -5.05
CA LEU A 39 -34.11 -12.90 -4.18
C LEU A 39 -32.67 -12.40 -4.36
N SER A 40 -32.22 -12.11 -5.58
CA SER A 40 -30.90 -11.53 -5.81
C SER A 40 -30.73 -10.16 -5.14
N ILE A 41 -31.79 -9.35 -5.10
CA ILE A 41 -31.80 -8.04 -4.44
C ILE A 41 -31.81 -8.19 -2.92
N ARG A 42 -32.60 -9.14 -2.38
CA ARG A 42 -32.58 -9.47 -0.95
C ARG A 42 -31.20 -9.95 -0.51
N PHE A 43 -30.59 -10.86 -1.27
CA PHE A 43 -29.25 -11.35 -0.97
C PHE A 43 -28.20 -10.24 -1.03
N ARG A 44 -28.30 -9.31 -2.00
CA ARG A 44 -27.43 -8.13 -2.03
C ARG A 44 -27.53 -7.28 -0.76
N ARG A 45 -28.74 -7.05 -0.25
CA ARG A 45 -28.95 -6.32 1.00
C ARG A 45 -28.31 -7.04 2.20
N GLU A 46 -28.38 -8.38 2.23
CA GLU A 46 -27.71 -9.16 3.26
C GLU A 46 -26.18 -9.09 3.15
N MET A 47 -25.61 -9.04 1.94
CA MET A 47 -24.18 -8.77 1.75
C MET A 47 -23.79 -7.41 2.33
N ASP A 48 -24.55 -6.34 2.01
CA ASP A 48 -24.28 -4.99 2.52
C ASP A 48 -24.37 -4.97 4.07
N LYS A 49 -25.35 -5.66 4.66
CA LYS A 49 -25.47 -5.81 6.12
C LYS A 49 -24.28 -6.55 6.73
N GLY A 50 -23.80 -7.60 6.08
CA GLY A 50 -22.68 -8.40 6.57
C GLY A 50 -21.35 -7.65 6.47
N LEU A 51 -21.18 -6.77 5.49
CA LEU A 51 -19.95 -5.98 5.33
C LEU A 51 -19.86 -4.79 6.29
N CYS A 52 -21.00 -4.22 6.69
CA CYS A 52 -21.06 -3.04 7.55
C CYS A 52 -20.88 -3.40 9.04
N ARG A 53 -20.01 -2.65 9.73
CA ARG A 53 -19.62 -2.87 11.14
C ARG A 53 -20.82 -2.87 12.09
N ASP A 54 -21.79 -1.98 11.87
CA ASP A 54 -22.93 -1.79 12.77
C ASP A 54 -23.99 -2.90 12.63
N THR A 55 -24.16 -3.44 11.42
CA THR A 55 -25.19 -4.44 11.12
C THR A 55 -24.69 -5.89 11.13
N ASN A 56 -23.37 -6.10 10.97
CA ASN A 56 -22.75 -7.42 10.92
C ASN A 56 -23.11 -8.34 12.10
N PRO A 57 -23.16 -7.88 13.38
CA PRO A 57 -23.48 -8.77 14.50
C PRO A 57 -24.83 -9.49 14.36
N THR A 58 -25.79 -8.86 13.68
CA THR A 58 -27.15 -9.40 13.46
C THR A 58 -27.39 -9.93 12.04
N ALA A 59 -26.42 -9.78 11.13
CA ALA A 59 -26.56 -10.23 9.75
C ALA A 59 -26.59 -11.76 9.67
N ALA A 60 -27.48 -12.31 8.84
CA ALA A 60 -27.54 -13.75 8.57
C ALA A 60 -26.36 -14.18 7.69
N VAL A 61 -26.08 -13.40 6.63
CA VAL A 61 -24.91 -13.58 5.75
C VAL A 61 -23.71 -12.86 6.37
N LYS A 62 -22.71 -13.62 6.84
CA LYS A 62 -21.66 -13.09 7.73
C LYS A 62 -20.56 -12.30 7.04
N MET A 63 -20.34 -12.52 5.74
CA MET A 63 -19.34 -11.78 4.93
C MET A 63 -17.95 -11.74 5.60
N LEU A 64 -17.45 -12.92 5.97
CA LEU A 64 -16.25 -13.10 6.78
C LEU A 64 -14.97 -12.72 5.99
N PRO A 65 -14.12 -11.81 6.51
CA PRO A 65 -12.82 -11.51 5.92
C PRO A 65 -11.87 -12.71 6.00
N THR A 66 -11.21 -13.05 4.89
CA THR A 66 -10.35 -14.24 4.80
C THR A 66 -8.85 -13.95 4.88
N PHE A 67 -8.46 -12.66 4.88
CA PHE A 67 -7.07 -12.20 4.79
C PHE A 67 -6.30 -12.59 3.52
N VAL A 68 -6.96 -13.22 2.54
CA VAL A 68 -6.40 -13.46 1.21
C VAL A 68 -6.60 -12.20 0.35
N ARG A 69 -5.52 -11.44 0.13
CA ARG A 69 -5.55 -10.13 -0.54
C ARG A 69 -5.36 -10.17 -2.06
N SER A 70 -4.85 -11.26 -2.61
CA SER A 70 -4.64 -11.42 -4.04
C SER A 70 -4.85 -12.85 -4.49
N THR A 71 -5.33 -13.00 -5.72
CA THR A 71 -5.25 -14.25 -6.48
C THR A 71 -3.81 -14.51 -6.92
N PRO A 72 -3.48 -15.72 -7.38
CA PRO A 72 -2.15 -16.00 -7.89
C PRO A 72 -1.82 -15.15 -9.13
N ASP A 73 -0.56 -14.73 -9.26
CA ASP A 73 -0.07 -13.91 -10.37
C ASP A 73 0.99 -14.60 -11.24
N GLY A 74 1.38 -15.83 -10.89
CA GLY A 74 2.33 -16.65 -11.62
C GLY A 74 3.77 -16.53 -11.14
N THR A 75 4.07 -15.66 -10.16
CA THR A 75 5.40 -15.58 -9.54
C THR A 75 5.53 -16.43 -8.27
N GLU A 76 4.52 -17.23 -7.95
CA GLU A 76 4.57 -18.18 -6.83
C GLU A 76 5.54 -19.33 -7.13
N GLN A 77 6.37 -19.70 -6.15
CA GLN A 77 7.33 -20.81 -6.29
C GLN A 77 7.60 -21.46 -4.93
N GLY A 78 7.90 -22.77 -4.94
CA GLY A 78 8.29 -23.52 -3.73
C GLY A 78 7.54 -24.84 -3.53
N GLU A 79 7.84 -25.52 -2.43
CA GLU A 79 7.16 -26.75 -1.99
C GLU A 79 6.24 -26.43 -0.80
N PHE A 80 4.96 -26.79 -0.91
CA PHE A 80 3.95 -26.45 0.08
C PHE A 80 3.13 -27.68 0.48
N LEU A 81 2.86 -27.82 1.77
CA LEU A 81 1.89 -28.79 2.27
C LEU A 81 0.49 -28.15 2.24
N ALA A 82 -0.51 -28.96 1.92
CA ALA A 82 -1.90 -28.56 2.05
C ALA A 82 -2.73 -29.63 2.76
N LEU A 83 -3.56 -29.21 3.70
CA LEU A 83 -4.57 -30.03 4.34
C LEU A 83 -5.95 -29.65 3.81
N ASP A 84 -6.82 -30.64 3.61
CA ASP A 84 -8.20 -30.41 3.15
C ASP A 84 -9.19 -31.18 4.02
N LEU A 85 -9.91 -30.44 4.86
CA LEU A 85 -10.92 -30.95 5.78
C LEU A 85 -12.26 -30.23 5.57
N GLY A 86 -13.28 -30.98 5.18
CA GLY A 86 -14.62 -30.43 4.97
C GLY A 86 -15.75 -31.45 4.81
N GLY A 87 -15.42 -32.75 4.69
CA GLY A 87 -16.35 -33.88 4.60
C GLY A 87 -15.74 -35.12 5.29
N SER A 88 -16.22 -36.32 4.95
CA SER A 88 -15.72 -37.59 5.52
C SER A 88 -14.31 -37.97 5.07
N ASN A 89 -13.84 -37.38 3.96
CA ASN A 89 -12.54 -37.65 3.36
C ASN A 89 -11.59 -36.50 3.69
N PHE A 90 -10.56 -36.78 4.48
CA PHE A 90 -9.46 -35.85 4.76
C PHE A 90 -8.36 -36.03 3.72
N ARG A 91 -7.81 -34.95 3.18
CA ARG A 91 -6.70 -35.04 2.22
C ARG A 91 -5.48 -34.31 2.72
N VAL A 92 -4.33 -34.93 2.50
CA VAL A 92 -3.01 -34.31 2.68
C VAL A 92 -2.37 -34.23 1.30
N LEU A 93 -1.85 -33.07 0.93
CA LEU A 93 -1.22 -32.82 -0.35
C LEU A 93 0.17 -32.21 -0.17
N LEU A 94 1.09 -32.60 -1.04
CA LEU A 94 2.33 -31.88 -1.31
C LEU A 94 2.19 -31.25 -2.70
N VAL A 95 2.36 -29.94 -2.76
CA VAL A 95 2.23 -29.15 -3.99
C VAL A 95 3.57 -28.46 -4.26
N LYS A 96 4.17 -28.74 -5.41
CA LYS A 96 5.42 -28.10 -5.84
C LYS A 96 5.11 -27.17 -7.00
N VAL A 97 5.41 -25.89 -6.80
CA VAL A 97 5.24 -24.84 -7.81
C VAL A 97 6.62 -24.50 -8.36
N MET A 98 6.84 -24.81 -9.64
CA MET A 98 8.15 -24.73 -10.28
C MET A 98 8.42 -23.33 -10.87
N ASP A 99 9.65 -22.83 -10.68
CA ASP A 99 10.15 -21.59 -11.28
C ASP A 99 10.73 -21.84 -12.68
N ASN A 100 9.87 -22.22 -13.63
CA ASN A 100 10.28 -22.50 -15.01
C ASN A 100 9.56 -21.65 -16.06
N GLY A 101 8.78 -20.66 -15.63
CA GLY A 101 7.97 -19.80 -16.51
C GLY A 101 6.83 -20.53 -17.25
N LYS A 102 6.62 -21.83 -17.00
CA LYS A 102 5.56 -22.65 -17.63
C LYS A 102 4.34 -22.89 -16.73
N GLN A 103 4.32 -22.34 -15.51
CA GLN A 103 3.25 -22.55 -14.52
C GLN A 103 2.95 -24.05 -14.29
N GLU A 104 3.99 -24.88 -14.21
CA GLU A 104 3.84 -26.30 -13.93
C GLU A 104 3.73 -26.54 -12.41
N VAL A 105 2.70 -27.28 -12.02
CA VAL A 105 2.44 -27.66 -10.62
C VAL A 105 2.48 -29.18 -10.52
N GLU A 106 3.42 -29.71 -9.75
CA GLU A 106 3.44 -31.13 -9.38
C GLU A 106 2.66 -31.32 -8.08
N MET A 107 1.81 -32.34 -8.04
CA MET A 107 0.97 -32.62 -6.88
C MET A 107 1.02 -34.10 -6.51
N GLU A 108 1.31 -34.36 -5.24
CA GLU A 108 1.14 -35.66 -4.62
C GLU A 108 0.06 -35.53 -3.54
N ASN A 109 -0.87 -36.47 -3.47
CA ASN A 109 -1.93 -36.43 -2.45
C ASN A 109 -2.23 -37.81 -1.89
N GLN A 110 -2.75 -37.83 -0.66
CA GLN A 110 -3.28 -39.01 -0.03
C GLN A 110 -4.61 -38.68 0.68
N ILE A 111 -5.58 -39.58 0.53
CA ILE A 111 -6.88 -39.50 1.19
C ILE A 111 -6.85 -40.39 2.45
N TYR A 112 -7.39 -39.86 3.54
CA TYR A 112 -7.56 -40.54 4.81
C TYR A 112 -9.03 -40.47 5.22
N ASP A 113 -9.56 -41.59 5.69
CA ASP A 113 -10.93 -41.64 6.22
C ASP A 113 -10.96 -41.05 7.64
N ILE A 114 -12.01 -40.29 7.94
CA ILE A 114 -12.31 -39.87 9.32
C ILE A 114 -13.50 -40.70 9.83
N PRO A 115 -13.28 -41.61 10.80
CA PRO A 115 -14.35 -42.35 11.44
C PRO A 115 -15.43 -41.43 12.04
N GLU A 116 -16.71 -41.84 11.93
CA GLU A 116 -17.85 -41.05 12.43
C GLU A 116 -17.75 -40.72 13.93
N HIS A 117 -17.18 -41.64 14.72
CA HIS A 117 -16.97 -41.41 16.16
C HIS A 117 -15.98 -40.28 16.45
N LEU A 118 -15.02 -39.98 15.56
CA LEU A 118 -14.13 -38.83 15.69
C LEU A 118 -14.80 -37.54 15.23
N MET A 119 -15.61 -37.61 14.15
CA MET A 119 -16.38 -36.45 13.67
C MET A 119 -17.36 -35.91 14.71
N ARG A 120 -17.85 -36.77 15.60
CA ARG A 120 -18.81 -36.46 16.67
C ARG A 120 -18.22 -36.62 18.09
N GLY A 121 -16.91 -36.85 18.18
CA GLY A 121 -16.19 -37.16 19.42
C GLY A 121 -15.47 -35.95 20.01
N CYS A 122 -14.31 -36.21 20.64
CA CYS A 122 -13.49 -35.17 21.24
C CYS A 122 -12.68 -34.40 20.18
N GLY A 123 -12.68 -33.06 20.27
CA GLY A 123 -11.82 -32.23 19.42
C GLY A 123 -10.34 -32.61 19.49
N SER A 124 -9.82 -32.95 20.67
CA SER A 124 -8.42 -33.36 20.80
C SER A 124 -8.08 -34.62 20.00
N GLU A 125 -9.00 -35.60 19.99
CA GLU A 125 -8.80 -36.86 19.26
C GLU A 125 -8.88 -36.64 17.74
N LEU A 126 -9.77 -35.74 17.29
CA LEU A 126 -9.85 -35.34 15.89
C LEU A 126 -8.53 -34.70 15.41
N PHE A 127 -7.96 -33.75 16.17
CA PHE A 127 -6.71 -33.10 15.78
C PHE A 127 -5.48 -34.00 15.95
N ASP A 128 -5.50 -34.94 16.91
CA ASP A 128 -4.48 -36.00 17.01
C ASP A 128 -4.51 -36.89 15.76
N HIS A 129 -5.70 -37.32 15.29
CA HIS A 129 -5.85 -38.08 14.05
C HIS A 129 -5.36 -37.32 12.81
N ILE A 130 -5.63 -36.01 12.72
CA ILE A 130 -5.12 -35.15 11.64
C ILE A 130 -3.58 -35.11 11.66
N ALA A 131 -2.98 -34.96 12.86
CA ALA A 131 -1.53 -34.96 13.01
C ALA A 131 -0.91 -36.32 12.65
N ASP A 132 -1.57 -37.43 13.01
CA ASP A 132 -1.15 -38.79 12.65
C ASP A 132 -1.18 -39.03 11.14
N CYS A 133 -2.24 -38.57 10.47
CA CYS A 133 -2.35 -38.63 9.01
C CYS A 133 -1.24 -37.82 8.33
N LEU A 134 -0.98 -36.59 8.81
CA LEU A 134 0.09 -35.75 8.31
C LEU A 134 1.46 -36.43 8.50
N ALA A 135 1.75 -36.96 9.69
CA ALA A 135 2.99 -37.69 9.96
C ALA A 135 3.20 -38.87 9.01
N ASN A 136 2.14 -39.66 8.79
CA ASN A 136 2.16 -40.80 7.87
C ASN A 136 2.49 -40.37 6.44
N PHE A 137 1.92 -39.26 5.98
CA PHE A 137 2.18 -38.71 4.65
C PHE A 137 3.64 -38.25 4.51
N LEU A 138 4.15 -37.48 5.47
CA LEU A 138 5.54 -37.00 5.47
C LEU A 138 6.56 -38.14 5.52
N GLU A 139 6.25 -39.22 6.23
CA GLU A 139 7.10 -40.42 6.32
C GLU A 139 7.19 -41.16 4.99
N LYS A 140 6.06 -41.36 4.32
CA LYS A 140 6.03 -42.01 2.99
C LYS A 140 6.84 -41.26 1.94
N LEU A 141 6.87 -39.93 2.03
CA LEU A 141 7.60 -39.08 1.10
C LEU A 141 9.05 -38.83 1.53
N GLY A 142 9.46 -39.27 2.72
CA GLY A 142 10.83 -39.06 3.23
C GLY A 142 11.15 -37.57 3.50
N ILE A 143 10.16 -36.78 3.91
CA ILE A 143 10.29 -35.32 4.09
C ILE A 143 10.01 -34.85 5.53
N LYS A 144 10.00 -35.75 6.52
CA LYS A 144 9.79 -35.39 7.94
C LYS A 144 10.79 -34.35 8.48
N ASP A 145 12.00 -34.34 7.96
CA ASP A 145 13.07 -33.41 8.37
C ASP A 145 12.94 -32.01 7.72
N LYS A 146 12.05 -31.85 6.74
CA LYS A 146 11.80 -30.56 6.09
C LYS A 146 10.68 -29.80 6.80
N LYS A 147 10.99 -28.61 7.31
CA LYS A 147 9.97 -27.68 7.79
C LYS A 147 9.30 -26.96 6.62
N LEU A 148 8.29 -27.60 6.04
CA LEU A 148 7.54 -27.07 4.90
C LEU A 148 6.41 -26.12 5.35
N PRO A 149 6.12 -25.05 4.59
CA PRO A 149 4.94 -24.23 4.84
C PRO A 149 3.66 -25.00 4.53
N LEU A 150 2.66 -24.85 5.39
CA LEU A 150 1.40 -25.58 5.35
C LEU A 150 0.21 -24.61 5.23
N GLY A 151 -0.64 -24.86 4.24
CA GLY A 151 -1.98 -24.29 4.13
C GLY A 151 -3.04 -25.28 4.61
N PHE A 152 -4.05 -24.81 5.32
CA PHE A 152 -5.12 -25.66 5.83
C PHE A 152 -6.47 -25.20 5.27
N THR A 153 -7.03 -25.95 4.32
CA THR A 153 -8.43 -25.81 3.95
C THR A 153 -9.30 -26.41 5.05
N PHE A 154 -10.04 -25.54 5.73
CA PHE A 154 -10.96 -25.91 6.80
C PHE A 154 -12.35 -25.35 6.46
N SER A 155 -13.23 -26.24 6.00
CA SER A 155 -14.46 -25.88 5.29
C SER A 155 -15.64 -25.62 6.22
N PHE A 156 -15.42 -24.76 7.22
CA PHE A 156 -16.40 -24.39 8.24
C PHE A 156 -16.36 -22.87 8.47
N PRO A 157 -17.44 -22.28 9.02
CA PRO A 157 -17.47 -20.86 9.34
C PRO A 157 -16.44 -20.54 10.43
N CYS A 158 -15.45 -19.71 10.08
CA CYS A 158 -14.36 -19.33 10.98
C CYS A 158 -14.19 -17.82 11.04
N GLN A 159 -14.01 -17.31 12.25
CA GLN A 159 -13.59 -15.92 12.46
C GLN A 159 -12.06 -15.86 12.40
N GLN A 160 -11.54 -14.99 11.53
CA GLN A 160 -10.11 -14.80 11.36
C GLN A 160 -9.76 -13.34 11.70
N THR A 161 -8.59 -13.15 12.32
CA THR A 161 -7.96 -11.83 12.55
C THR A 161 -6.66 -11.67 11.75
N LYS A 162 -6.15 -12.78 11.21
CA LYS A 162 -4.97 -12.92 10.38
C LYS A 162 -5.02 -14.27 9.65
N LEU A 163 -4.17 -14.46 8.65
CA LEU A 163 -4.21 -15.64 7.78
C LEU A 163 -3.89 -16.96 8.50
N ASP A 164 -3.03 -16.92 9.54
CA ASP A 164 -2.61 -18.08 10.34
C ASP A 164 -3.41 -18.28 11.64
N GLU A 165 -4.61 -17.71 11.73
CA GLU A 165 -5.53 -17.87 12.86
C GLU A 165 -6.95 -18.09 12.34
N SER A 166 -7.66 -19.02 12.97
CA SER A 166 -9.00 -19.38 12.53
C SER A 166 -9.81 -19.95 13.68
N VAL A 167 -10.66 -19.11 14.28
CA VAL A 167 -11.55 -19.49 15.38
C VAL A 167 -12.82 -20.08 14.79
N LEU A 168 -13.08 -21.36 15.06
CA LEU A 168 -14.33 -22.00 14.62
C LEU A 168 -15.54 -21.34 15.28
N VAL A 169 -16.48 -20.82 14.49
CA VAL A 169 -17.70 -20.19 15.01
C VAL A 169 -18.69 -21.26 15.47
N HIS A 170 -19.05 -22.17 14.58
CA HIS A 170 -19.92 -23.31 14.85
C HIS A 170 -19.70 -24.41 13.81
N TRP A 171 -19.95 -25.66 14.18
CA TRP A 171 -19.91 -26.77 13.23
C TRP A 171 -21.09 -26.74 12.26
N THR A 172 -20.83 -27.19 11.04
CA THR A 172 -21.86 -27.42 10.00
C THR A 172 -21.69 -28.82 9.40
N LYS A 173 -22.59 -29.20 8.48
CA LYS A 173 -22.57 -30.50 7.78
C LYS A 173 -22.71 -31.66 8.79
N SER A 174 -21.76 -32.60 8.79
CA SER A 174 -21.80 -33.84 9.59
C SER A 174 -20.87 -33.84 10.81
N PHE A 175 -20.14 -32.74 11.06
CA PHE A 175 -19.21 -32.63 12.18
C PHE A 175 -19.90 -32.06 13.43
N LYS A 176 -19.49 -32.52 14.61
CA LYS A 176 -19.94 -32.00 15.92
C LYS A 176 -18.95 -32.32 17.05
N ALA A 177 -17.65 -32.23 16.75
CA ALA A 177 -16.61 -32.57 17.73
C ALA A 177 -16.58 -31.54 18.87
N TYR A 178 -16.73 -31.99 20.12
CA TYR A 178 -16.85 -31.09 21.26
C TYR A 178 -15.49 -30.49 21.64
N GLY A 179 -15.52 -29.25 22.14
CA GLY A 179 -14.32 -28.54 22.58
C GLY A 179 -13.46 -27.93 21.46
N VAL A 180 -14.03 -27.75 20.25
CA VAL A 180 -13.41 -27.05 19.11
C VAL A 180 -14.05 -25.69 18.83
N GLU A 181 -15.39 -25.59 18.92
CA GLU A 181 -16.11 -24.32 18.73
C GLU A 181 -15.60 -23.24 19.71
N GLY A 182 -15.43 -22.02 19.22
CA GLY A 182 -14.83 -20.90 19.95
C GLY A 182 -13.32 -20.99 20.16
N LYS A 183 -12.63 -21.99 19.56
CA LYS A 183 -11.17 -22.12 19.63
C LYS A 183 -10.51 -21.97 18.27
N ASP A 184 -9.28 -21.48 18.30
CA ASP A 184 -8.42 -21.42 17.13
C ASP A 184 -7.95 -22.82 16.71
N VAL A 185 -8.35 -23.25 15.51
CA VAL A 185 -8.02 -24.57 14.96
C VAL A 185 -6.53 -24.71 14.62
N VAL A 186 -5.84 -23.60 14.36
CA VAL A 186 -4.38 -23.61 14.15
C VAL A 186 -3.68 -23.96 15.45
N SER A 187 -4.07 -23.32 16.55
CA SER A 187 -3.54 -23.63 17.88
C SER A 187 -3.83 -25.09 18.29
N LEU A 188 -5.00 -25.63 17.96
CA LEU A 188 -5.32 -27.05 18.22
C LEU A 188 -4.43 -28.00 17.41
N LEU A 189 -4.23 -27.71 16.11
CA LEU A 189 -3.36 -28.51 15.24
C LEU A 189 -1.88 -28.41 15.68
N ARG A 190 -1.38 -27.21 15.98
CA ARG A 190 -0.03 -27.00 16.53
C ARG A 190 0.17 -27.79 17.82
N LYS A 191 -0.84 -27.84 18.69
CA LYS A 191 -0.81 -28.62 19.94
C LYS A 191 -0.73 -30.12 19.68
N ALA A 192 -1.50 -30.64 18.73
CA ALA A 192 -1.47 -32.06 18.36
C ALA A 192 -0.10 -32.47 17.76
N ILE A 193 0.43 -31.65 16.85
CA ILE A 193 1.77 -31.86 16.26
C ILE A 193 2.86 -31.83 17.34
N LYS A 194 2.82 -30.83 18.24
CA LYS A 194 3.77 -30.71 19.34
C LYS A 194 3.68 -31.88 20.35
N LYS A 195 2.47 -32.37 20.63
CA LYS A 195 2.25 -33.54 21.49
C LYS A 195 2.91 -34.79 20.90
N ARG A 196 2.93 -34.90 19.58
CA ARG A 196 3.54 -36.02 18.85
C ARG A 196 5.07 -35.91 18.77
N GLY A 197 5.59 -34.75 18.37
CA GLY A 197 7.00 -34.39 18.46
C GLY A 197 7.96 -35.03 17.45
N ASP A 198 7.48 -35.76 16.44
CA ASP A 198 8.31 -36.44 15.42
C ASP A 198 8.46 -35.67 14.09
N PHE A 199 7.85 -34.49 13.95
CA PHE A 199 8.03 -33.56 12.81
C PHE A 199 7.63 -32.12 13.20
N ASP A 200 7.99 -31.15 12.36
CA ASP A 200 7.60 -29.73 12.51
C ASP A 200 7.13 -29.16 11.16
N VAL A 201 6.10 -28.31 11.19
CA VAL A 201 5.52 -27.65 10.00
C VAL A 201 5.17 -26.21 10.31
N ASP A 202 5.23 -25.35 9.29
CA ASP A 202 4.91 -23.94 9.45
C ASP A 202 3.50 -23.64 8.90
N ILE A 203 2.50 -23.61 9.79
CA ILE A 203 1.11 -23.32 9.38
C ILE A 203 1.00 -21.82 9.10
N LEU A 204 0.96 -21.45 7.82
CA LEU A 204 0.92 -20.06 7.35
C LEU A 204 -0.49 -19.57 7.04
N ALA A 205 -1.40 -20.48 6.68
CA ALA A 205 -2.73 -20.11 6.23
C ALA A 205 -3.80 -21.11 6.63
N VAL A 206 -4.96 -20.61 7.04
CA VAL A 206 -6.22 -21.36 7.07
C VAL A 206 -7.22 -20.68 6.16
N ILE A 207 -7.86 -21.45 5.29
CA ILE A 207 -8.82 -20.94 4.32
C ILE A 207 -10.07 -21.81 4.24
N ASN A 208 -11.16 -21.23 3.75
CA ASN A 208 -12.36 -21.98 3.38
C ASN A 208 -12.19 -22.69 2.02
N ASP A 209 -12.97 -23.74 1.75
CA ASP A 209 -12.97 -24.48 0.48
C ASP A 209 -13.36 -23.62 -0.72
N THR A 210 -14.27 -22.65 -0.53
CA THR A 210 -14.58 -21.64 -1.56
C THR A 210 -13.34 -20.84 -1.97
N VAL A 211 -12.56 -20.36 -0.98
CA VAL A 211 -11.32 -19.61 -1.21
C VAL A 211 -10.29 -20.48 -1.91
N GLY A 212 -10.12 -21.73 -1.46
CA GLY A 212 -9.23 -22.69 -2.12
C GLY A 212 -9.65 -22.95 -3.58
N THR A 213 -10.94 -23.05 -3.85
CA THR A 213 -11.46 -23.22 -5.22
C THR A 213 -11.19 -22.00 -6.08
N MET A 214 -11.45 -20.78 -5.56
CA MET A 214 -11.14 -19.53 -6.25
C MET A 214 -9.66 -19.44 -6.60
N MET A 215 -8.78 -19.77 -5.65
CA MET A 215 -7.32 -19.68 -5.82
C MET A 215 -6.77 -20.74 -6.76
N THR A 216 -7.33 -21.96 -6.73
CA THR A 216 -7.00 -23.02 -7.68
C THR A 216 -7.30 -22.60 -9.11
N CYS A 217 -8.52 -22.11 -9.34
CA CYS A 217 -8.95 -21.65 -10.66
C CYS A 217 -8.28 -20.31 -11.05
N GLY A 218 -7.93 -19.47 -10.09
CA GLY A 218 -7.25 -18.19 -10.29
C GLY A 218 -5.80 -18.35 -10.72
N TYR A 219 -5.17 -19.48 -10.41
CA TYR A 219 -3.88 -19.86 -10.96
C TYR A 219 -3.96 -20.14 -12.46
N ASP A 220 -5.02 -20.84 -12.90
CA ASP A 220 -5.20 -21.22 -14.31
C ASP A 220 -5.86 -20.09 -15.15
N ASP A 221 -6.64 -19.20 -14.52
CA ASP A 221 -7.28 -18.04 -15.14
C ASP A 221 -7.29 -16.83 -14.19
N HIS A 222 -6.45 -15.83 -14.47
CA HIS A 222 -6.34 -14.60 -13.67
C HIS A 222 -7.62 -13.73 -13.62
N HIS A 223 -8.67 -14.06 -14.38
CA HIS A 223 -9.99 -13.43 -14.25
C HIS A 223 -10.87 -14.06 -13.16
N CYS A 224 -10.40 -15.10 -12.48
CA CYS A 224 -11.14 -15.76 -11.40
C CYS A 224 -11.28 -14.84 -10.19
N GLU A 225 -12.50 -14.43 -9.87
CA GLU A 225 -12.78 -13.53 -8.72
C GLU A 225 -13.84 -14.09 -7.79
N ILE A 226 -14.39 -15.27 -8.10
CA ILE A 226 -15.44 -15.95 -7.33
C ILE A 226 -15.06 -17.42 -7.17
N GLY A 227 -15.14 -17.94 -5.95
CA GLY A 227 -15.09 -19.36 -5.65
C GLY A 227 -16.47 -19.86 -5.25
N LEU A 228 -16.96 -20.92 -5.87
CA LEU A 228 -18.28 -21.50 -5.66
C LEU A 228 -18.17 -22.96 -5.26
N ILE A 229 -18.85 -23.33 -4.18
CA ILE A 229 -19.03 -24.72 -3.75
C ILE A 229 -20.50 -25.10 -3.88
N VAL A 230 -20.78 -26.19 -4.60
CA VAL A 230 -22.10 -26.86 -4.61
C VAL A 230 -21.88 -28.38 -4.50
N GLY A 231 -21.74 -28.86 -3.26
CA GLY A 231 -21.48 -30.25 -2.92
C GLY A 231 -22.34 -30.71 -1.76
N THR A 232 -21.73 -31.28 -0.70
CA THR A 232 -22.44 -31.59 0.56
C THR A 232 -23.11 -30.35 1.14
N GLY A 233 -22.38 -29.23 1.14
CA GLY A 233 -22.91 -27.89 1.43
C GLY A 233 -22.91 -27.00 0.20
N THR A 234 -23.33 -25.75 0.37
CA THR A 234 -23.12 -24.70 -0.64
C THR A 234 -22.63 -23.41 -0.01
N ASN A 235 -21.61 -22.82 -0.62
CA ASN A 235 -21.05 -21.54 -0.21
C ASN A 235 -20.41 -20.81 -1.39
N ALA A 236 -20.17 -19.52 -1.26
CA ALA A 236 -19.37 -18.75 -2.19
C ALA A 236 -18.44 -17.76 -1.48
N CYS A 237 -17.29 -17.49 -2.11
CA CYS A 237 -16.43 -16.38 -1.77
C CYS A 237 -16.16 -15.50 -3.00
N TYR A 238 -15.75 -14.27 -2.80
CA TYR A 238 -15.37 -13.39 -3.91
C TYR A 238 -14.40 -12.28 -3.47
N MET A 239 -13.71 -11.65 -4.43
CA MET A 239 -12.82 -10.52 -4.18
C MET A 239 -13.60 -9.20 -3.99
N GLU A 240 -13.66 -8.72 -2.75
CA GLU A 240 -14.26 -7.43 -2.35
C GLU A 240 -13.20 -6.33 -2.24
N GLN A 241 -13.60 -5.07 -2.34
CA GLN A 241 -12.76 -3.90 -2.12
C GLN A 241 -12.61 -3.65 -0.62
N MET A 242 -11.38 -3.39 -0.15
CA MET A 242 -11.12 -3.15 1.27
C MET A 242 -11.91 -1.96 1.83
N ARG A 243 -12.11 -0.90 1.03
CA ARG A 243 -12.97 0.24 1.39
C ARG A 243 -14.43 -0.09 1.71
N ASN A 244 -14.92 -1.28 1.35
CA ASN A 244 -16.27 -1.73 1.65
C ASN A 244 -16.30 -2.66 2.88
N LEU A 245 -15.15 -2.99 3.47
CA LEU A 245 -15.01 -3.90 4.61
C LEU A 245 -14.84 -3.12 5.91
N ASP A 246 -15.94 -2.58 6.44
CA ASP A 246 -15.92 -1.79 7.68
C ASP A 246 -15.44 -2.58 8.90
N LEU A 247 -15.44 -3.92 8.82
CA LEU A 247 -14.97 -4.83 9.88
C LEU A 247 -13.45 -4.77 10.11
N LEU A 248 -12.68 -4.27 9.15
CA LEU A 248 -11.22 -4.17 9.22
C LEU A 248 -10.80 -2.71 9.10
N ASP A 249 -9.70 -2.37 9.77
CA ASP A 249 -9.07 -1.07 9.58
C ASP A 249 -8.20 -1.12 8.32
N GLY A 250 -8.59 -0.35 7.30
CA GLY A 250 -7.85 -0.21 6.04
C GLY A 250 -8.77 -0.14 4.82
N ASP A 251 -8.48 0.77 3.88
CA ASP A 251 -9.29 1.02 2.68
C ASP A 251 -8.62 0.55 1.37
N GLU A 252 -7.42 -0.02 1.47
CA GLU A 252 -6.54 -0.27 0.33
C GLU A 252 -6.58 -1.70 -0.21
N GLY A 253 -6.66 -1.82 -1.54
CA GLY A 253 -6.61 -3.09 -2.23
C GLY A 253 -7.92 -3.88 -2.15
N ARG A 254 -7.80 -5.20 -2.22
CA ARG A 254 -8.93 -6.12 -2.19
C ARG A 254 -8.69 -7.22 -1.17
N MET A 255 -9.76 -7.84 -0.71
CA MET A 255 -9.69 -9.04 0.11
C MET A 255 -10.78 -10.00 -0.33
N CYS A 256 -10.45 -11.29 -0.37
CA CYS A 256 -11.46 -12.31 -0.54
C CYS A 256 -12.38 -12.35 0.69
N VAL A 257 -13.67 -12.31 0.45
CA VAL A 257 -14.72 -12.40 1.47
C VAL A 257 -15.43 -13.72 1.31
N ASN A 258 -15.51 -14.48 2.40
CA ASN A 258 -16.33 -15.68 2.48
C ASN A 258 -17.75 -15.27 2.89
N THR A 259 -18.72 -15.47 1.99
CA THR A 259 -20.09 -15.00 2.24
C THR A 259 -20.79 -15.76 3.37
N GLU A 260 -20.48 -17.05 3.53
CA GLU A 260 -21.27 -18.00 4.34
C GLU A 260 -22.77 -17.92 3.98
N TRP A 261 -23.06 -17.90 2.68
CA TRP A 261 -24.43 -17.66 2.19
C TRP A 261 -25.44 -18.75 2.56
N GLY A 262 -24.99 -19.87 3.12
CA GLY A 262 -25.85 -20.98 3.49
C GLY A 262 -26.87 -20.59 4.55
N ALA A 263 -26.51 -19.63 5.42
CA ALA A 263 -27.35 -19.04 6.47
C ALA A 263 -28.34 -17.98 5.95
N PHE A 264 -28.37 -17.70 4.64
CA PHE A 264 -29.30 -16.71 4.10
C PHE A 264 -30.75 -17.12 4.42
N GLY A 265 -31.52 -16.20 5.02
CA GLY A 265 -32.91 -16.46 5.42
C GLY A 265 -33.08 -17.08 6.81
N ASP A 266 -32.00 -17.37 7.56
CA ASP A 266 -32.07 -17.83 8.96
C ASP A 266 -32.77 -16.80 9.88
N ASP A 267 -32.81 -15.54 9.47
CA ASP A 267 -33.54 -14.44 10.11
C ASP A 267 -35.03 -14.35 9.68
N GLY A 268 -35.49 -15.28 8.84
CA GLY A 268 -36.85 -15.32 8.29
C GLY A 268 -37.03 -14.62 6.95
N ALA A 269 -35.96 -14.05 6.35
CA ALA A 269 -36.06 -13.29 5.09
C ALA A 269 -36.52 -14.11 3.86
N LEU A 270 -36.55 -15.44 3.98
CA LEU A 270 -36.92 -16.38 2.91
C LEU A 270 -38.18 -17.20 3.23
N GLU A 271 -38.94 -16.90 4.29
CA GLU A 271 -40.11 -17.70 4.68
C GLU A 271 -41.20 -17.77 3.61
N ASP A 272 -41.33 -16.74 2.76
CA ASP A 272 -42.24 -16.70 1.63
C ASP A 272 -41.87 -17.67 0.50
N LEU A 273 -40.61 -18.10 0.45
CA LEU A 273 -40.08 -19.05 -0.55
C LEU A 273 -39.92 -20.47 -0.02
N ARG A 274 -39.92 -20.63 1.32
CA ARG A 274 -39.84 -21.94 1.97
C ARG A 274 -41.18 -22.68 1.93
N THR A 275 -41.14 -23.92 1.48
CA THR A 275 -42.29 -24.83 1.47
C THR A 275 -42.39 -25.63 2.76
N ASN A 276 -43.49 -26.36 2.96
CA ASN A 276 -43.64 -27.25 4.12
C ASN A 276 -42.59 -28.37 4.13
N VAL A 277 -42.14 -28.81 2.95
CA VAL A 277 -41.07 -29.81 2.85
C VAL A 277 -39.74 -29.24 3.35
N ASP A 278 -39.44 -27.98 3.04
CA ASP A 278 -38.23 -27.31 3.54
C ASP A 278 -38.25 -27.12 5.06
N ARG A 279 -39.46 -26.96 5.65
CA ARG A 279 -39.64 -26.91 7.11
C ARG A 279 -39.47 -28.28 7.77
N ASP A 280 -39.97 -29.34 7.13
CA ASP A 280 -39.82 -30.72 7.63
C ASP A 280 -38.34 -31.16 7.64
N ILE A 281 -37.58 -30.84 6.57
CA ILE A 281 -36.14 -31.11 6.51
C ILE A 281 -35.40 -30.37 7.62
N ASP A 282 -35.70 -29.09 7.77
CA ASP A 282 -35.05 -28.25 8.75
C ASP A 282 -35.27 -28.77 10.18
N ALA A 283 -36.52 -29.10 10.52
CA ALA A 283 -36.88 -29.68 11.81
C ALA A 283 -36.19 -31.03 12.09
N GLY A 284 -35.96 -31.85 11.07
CA GLY A 284 -35.29 -33.14 11.17
C GLY A 284 -33.75 -33.08 11.06
N SER A 285 -33.17 -31.90 10.86
CA SER A 285 -31.73 -31.73 10.64
C SER A 285 -30.92 -31.66 11.94
N LEU A 286 -29.59 -31.72 11.83
CA LEU A 286 -28.68 -31.57 12.98
C LEU A 286 -28.62 -30.14 13.54
N ASN A 287 -29.07 -29.16 12.76
CA ASN A 287 -29.02 -27.74 13.05
C ASN A 287 -30.35 -27.04 12.67
N PRO A 288 -31.48 -27.35 13.35
CA PRO A 288 -32.77 -26.71 13.06
C PRO A 288 -32.70 -25.19 13.16
N GLY A 289 -33.36 -24.49 12.24
CA GLY A 289 -33.39 -23.02 12.16
C GLY A 289 -32.13 -22.37 11.60
N ASN A 290 -31.12 -23.15 11.22
CA ASN A 290 -29.86 -22.65 10.65
C ASN A 290 -29.64 -23.20 9.24
N GLN A 291 -28.82 -22.51 8.44
CA GLN A 291 -28.43 -22.93 7.09
C GLN A 291 -29.63 -23.17 6.16
N LEU A 292 -30.67 -22.34 6.28
CA LEU A 292 -31.94 -22.55 5.60
C LEU A 292 -31.82 -22.46 4.07
N PHE A 293 -31.00 -21.55 3.55
CA PHE A 293 -30.74 -21.45 2.12
C PHE A 293 -29.94 -22.65 1.59
N GLU A 294 -28.93 -23.10 2.34
CA GLU A 294 -28.15 -24.30 2.00
C GLU A 294 -29.05 -25.55 1.92
N LYS A 295 -29.99 -25.70 2.86
CA LYS A 295 -30.96 -26.82 2.89
C LYS A 295 -31.86 -26.91 1.66
N MET A 296 -32.06 -25.82 0.93
CA MET A 296 -32.83 -25.79 -0.31
C MET A 296 -32.00 -26.10 -1.57
N ILE A 297 -30.67 -26.21 -1.44
CA ILE A 297 -29.74 -26.27 -2.59
C ILE A 297 -28.81 -27.47 -2.54
N SER A 298 -28.17 -27.74 -1.41
CA SER A 298 -26.99 -28.61 -1.37
C SER A 298 -27.32 -30.11 -1.45
N GLY A 299 -26.30 -30.89 -1.79
CA GLY A 299 -26.43 -32.33 -2.01
C GLY A 299 -26.66 -33.15 -0.75
N LEU A 300 -26.45 -32.60 0.45
CA LEU A 300 -26.84 -33.28 1.70
C LEU A 300 -28.36 -33.38 1.86
N TYR A 301 -29.11 -32.42 1.33
CA TYR A 301 -30.55 -32.29 1.58
C TYR A 301 -31.41 -32.59 0.35
N MET A 302 -30.89 -32.40 -0.87
CA MET A 302 -31.67 -32.52 -2.11
C MET A 302 -32.38 -33.87 -2.28
N GLY A 303 -31.70 -34.99 -2.01
CA GLY A 303 -32.33 -36.32 -2.03
C GLY A 303 -33.44 -36.50 -0.99
N GLU A 304 -33.28 -35.91 0.19
CA GLU A 304 -34.29 -35.95 1.25
C GLU A 304 -35.51 -35.09 0.92
N VAL A 305 -35.33 -33.95 0.23
CA VAL A 305 -36.44 -33.15 -0.34
C VAL A 305 -37.27 -34.01 -1.27
N VAL A 306 -36.63 -34.71 -2.21
CA VAL A 306 -37.33 -35.61 -3.14
C VAL A 306 -38.07 -36.70 -2.37
N ARG A 307 -37.41 -37.38 -1.41
CA ARG A 307 -38.03 -38.43 -0.60
C ARG A 307 -39.31 -37.95 0.10
N LEU A 308 -39.25 -36.78 0.75
CA LEU A 308 -40.39 -36.21 1.48
C LEU A 308 -41.56 -35.85 0.56
N ILE A 309 -41.27 -35.31 -0.63
CA ILE A 309 -42.28 -35.08 -1.66
C ILE A 309 -42.93 -36.40 -2.07
N LEU A 310 -42.14 -37.43 -2.37
CA LEU A 310 -42.65 -38.75 -2.75
C LEU A 310 -43.51 -39.35 -1.64
N VAL A 311 -43.09 -39.28 -0.37
CA VAL A 311 -43.87 -39.73 0.79
C VAL A 311 -45.21 -39.01 0.87
N LYS A 312 -45.21 -37.68 0.69
CA LYS A 312 -46.43 -36.88 0.79
C LYS A 312 -47.40 -37.18 -0.35
N MET A 313 -46.92 -37.20 -1.59
CA MET A 313 -47.71 -37.58 -2.77
C MET A 313 -48.26 -39.01 -2.65
N THR A 314 -47.48 -39.95 -2.09
CA THR A 314 -47.95 -41.31 -1.81
C THR A 314 -49.09 -41.29 -0.78
N LYS A 315 -48.96 -40.58 0.35
CA LYS A 315 -50.02 -40.48 1.37
C LYS A 315 -51.31 -39.87 0.81
N GLU A 316 -51.19 -38.97 -0.14
CA GLU A 316 -52.32 -38.34 -0.85
C GLU A 316 -52.86 -39.20 -2.01
N LYS A 317 -52.33 -40.43 -2.19
CA LYS A 317 -52.69 -41.40 -3.23
C LYS A 317 -52.41 -40.93 -4.67
N LEU A 318 -51.50 -39.95 -4.82
CA LEU A 318 -51.04 -39.47 -6.13
C LEU A 318 -49.92 -40.32 -6.72
N LEU A 319 -49.20 -41.08 -5.88
CA LEU A 319 -48.17 -42.04 -6.30
C LEU A 319 -48.38 -43.42 -5.68
N PHE A 320 -47.90 -44.45 -6.36
CA PHE A 320 -47.82 -45.84 -5.93
C PHE A 320 -49.15 -46.41 -5.42
N GLN A 321 -50.28 -45.90 -5.91
CA GLN A 321 -51.63 -46.23 -5.44
C GLN A 321 -51.80 -46.06 -3.92
N GLY A 322 -51.02 -45.17 -3.31
CA GLY A 322 -51.00 -44.93 -1.87
C GLY A 322 -50.21 -45.94 -1.04
N LYS A 323 -49.46 -46.86 -1.67
CA LYS A 323 -48.66 -47.87 -0.96
C LYS A 323 -47.27 -47.34 -0.64
N THR A 324 -46.94 -47.29 0.65
CA THR A 324 -45.60 -46.94 1.15
C THR A 324 -44.75 -48.18 1.38
N SER A 325 -43.42 -48.01 1.47
CA SER A 325 -42.49 -49.02 1.97
C SER A 325 -41.74 -48.52 3.21
N ALA A 326 -41.20 -49.44 4.02
CA ALA A 326 -40.38 -49.09 5.18
C ALA A 326 -39.14 -48.26 4.77
N LYS A 327 -38.52 -48.59 3.63
CA LYS A 327 -37.37 -47.83 3.10
C LYS A 327 -37.78 -46.43 2.66
N LEU A 328 -38.89 -46.24 1.96
CA LEU A 328 -39.37 -44.91 1.55
C LEU A 328 -39.62 -44.00 2.77
N LEU A 329 -40.13 -44.57 3.87
CA LEU A 329 -40.38 -43.84 5.12
C LEU A 329 -39.11 -43.56 5.94
N THR A 330 -37.99 -44.20 5.63
CA THR A 330 -36.71 -44.03 6.35
C THR A 330 -35.99 -42.78 5.86
N THR A 331 -35.64 -41.86 6.77
CA THR A 331 -34.85 -40.65 6.46
C THR A 331 -33.52 -41.00 5.79
N GLY A 332 -33.16 -40.26 4.74
CA GLY A 332 -31.90 -40.43 4.02
C GLY A 332 -31.85 -41.65 3.08
N SER A 333 -32.95 -42.40 2.94
CA SER A 333 -32.99 -43.57 2.07
C SER A 333 -32.93 -43.25 0.57
N PHE A 334 -33.27 -42.00 0.20
CA PHE A 334 -33.15 -41.49 -1.16
C PHE A 334 -31.93 -40.57 -1.26
N SER A 335 -30.83 -41.09 -1.80
CA SER A 335 -29.59 -40.33 -1.95
C SER A 335 -29.68 -39.33 -3.10
N THR A 336 -29.06 -38.16 -2.95
CA THR A 336 -28.88 -37.19 -4.04
C THR A 336 -28.16 -37.81 -5.26
N SER A 337 -27.32 -38.82 -5.06
CA SER A 337 -26.68 -39.53 -6.18
C SER A 337 -27.66 -40.27 -7.09
N PHE A 338 -28.87 -40.58 -6.62
CA PHE A 338 -29.93 -41.14 -7.47
C PHE A 338 -30.48 -40.09 -8.44
N ILE A 339 -30.57 -38.82 -8.00
CA ILE A 339 -31.04 -37.71 -8.83
C ILE A 339 -30.17 -37.56 -10.07
N TYR A 340 -28.84 -37.74 -9.95
CA TYR A 340 -27.91 -37.56 -11.07
C TYR A 340 -28.20 -38.48 -12.27
N GLY A 341 -28.76 -39.67 -12.02
CA GLY A 341 -29.13 -40.61 -13.08
C GLY A 341 -30.60 -40.53 -13.48
N ILE A 342 -31.46 -39.97 -12.63
CA ILE A 342 -32.89 -39.80 -12.92
C ILE A 342 -33.13 -38.53 -13.72
N ASP A 343 -32.50 -37.42 -13.34
CA ASP A 343 -32.62 -36.11 -13.98
C ASP A 343 -31.52 -35.94 -15.04
N THR A 344 -31.84 -36.40 -16.24
CA THR A 344 -30.98 -36.43 -17.42
C THR A 344 -31.71 -35.82 -18.63
N ASP A 345 -30.97 -35.47 -19.68
CA ASP A 345 -31.53 -34.93 -20.93
C ASP A 345 -32.13 -36.01 -21.85
N LYS A 346 -32.09 -37.27 -21.43
CA LYS A 346 -32.65 -38.44 -22.11
C LYS A 346 -33.77 -39.08 -21.29
N ASP A 347 -35.01 -38.71 -21.59
CA ASP A 347 -36.16 -39.10 -20.78
C ASP A 347 -36.30 -40.61 -20.57
N GLU A 348 -36.08 -41.43 -21.60
CA GLU A 348 -36.15 -42.90 -21.47
C GLU A 348 -35.14 -43.46 -20.44
N GLU A 349 -33.88 -42.99 -20.47
CA GLU A 349 -32.85 -43.41 -19.51
C GLU A 349 -33.19 -42.93 -18.08
N GLY A 350 -33.77 -41.72 -17.96
CA GLY A 350 -34.20 -41.16 -16.68
C GLY A 350 -35.35 -41.94 -16.04
N VAL A 351 -36.35 -42.32 -16.83
CA VAL A 351 -37.49 -43.14 -16.39
C VAL A 351 -37.03 -44.54 -15.97
N GLU A 352 -36.15 -45.19 -16.76
CA GLU A 352 -35.58 -46.49 -16.42
C GLU A 352 -34.82 -46.42 -15.09
N ARG A 353 -34.00 -45.38 -14.92
CA ARG A 353 -33.24 -45.21 -13.68
C ARG A 353 -34.15 -44.92 -12.48
N ALA A 354 -35.23 -44.17 -12.68
CA ALA A 354 -36.25 -43.95 -11.65
C ALA A 354 -36.90 -45.28 -11.24
N GLU A 355 -37.24 -46.15 -12.20
CA GLU A 355 -37.79 -47.47 -11.92
C GLU A 355 -36.84 -48.31 -11.05
N GLU A 356 -35.56 -48.38 -11.40
CA GLU A 356 -34.55 -49.12 -10.63
C GLU A 356 -34.43 -48.63 -9.19
N VAL A 357 -34.37 -47.31 -8.99
CA VAL A 357 -34.26 -46.69 -7.67
C VAL A 357 -35.51 -46.96 -6.83
N LEU A 358 -36.69 -46.77 -7.41
CA LEU A 358 -37.98 -47.00 -6.74
C LEU A 358 -38.17 -48.47 -6.36
N ARG A 359 -37.78 -49.41 -7.23
CA ARG A 359 -37.74 -50.85 -6.91
C ARG A 359 -36.75 -51.16 -5.79
N GLY A 360 -35.58 -50.52 -5.78
CA GLY A 360 -34.59 -50.62 -4.70
C GLY A 360 -35.12 -50.17 -3.33
N LEU A 361 -36.05 -49.21 -3.33
CA LEU A 361 -36.81 -48.77 -2.16
C LEU A 361 -37.94 -49.73 -1.77
N GLY A 362 -38.11 -50.87 -2.45
CA GLY A 362 -39.14 -51.86 -2.13
C GLY A 362 -40.55 -51.43 -2.57
N LEU A 363 -40.65 -50.59 -3.60
CA LEU A 363 -41.91 -50.21 -4.24
C LEU A 363 -42.09 -51.01 -5.54
N ASN A 364 -43.33 -51.09 -6.02
CA ASN A 364 -43.66 -51.63 -7.33
C ASN A 364 -44.22 -50.47 -8.19
N PRO A 365 -43.34 -49.64 -8.79
CA PRO A 365 -43.76 -48.44 -9.51
C PRO A 365 -44.43 -48.79 -10.84
N SER A 366 -45.41 -47.99 -11.23
CA SER A 366 -45.91 -47.91 -12.60
C SER A 366 -45.04 -46.97 -13.44
N VAL A 367 -45.21 -46.98 -14.77
CA VAL A 367 -44.52 -46.02 -15.66
C VAL A 367 -44.86 -44.58 -15.28
N GLU A 368 -46.13 -44.31 -14.95
CA GLU A 368 -46.58 -42.99 -14.48
C GLU A 368 -45.87 -42.56 -13.19
N ASP A 369 -45.65 -43.50 -12.25
CA ASP A 369 -44.91 -43.21 -11.02
C ASP A 369 -43.43 -42.87 -11.29
N CYS A 370 -42.81 -43.53 -12.28
CA CYS A 370 -41.43 -43.26 -12.69
C CYS A 370 -41.32 -41.88 -13.35
N ILE A 371 -42.22 -41.54 -14.26
CA ILE A 371 -42.30 -40.22 -14.92
C ILE A 371 -42.52 -39.13 -13.87
N ALA A 372 -43.47 -39.34 -12.95
CA ALA A 372 -43.72 -38.38 -11.88
C ALA A 372 -42.51 -38.22 -10.96
N THR A 373 -41.80 -39.31 -10.63
CA THR A 373 -40.57 -39.26 -9.81
C THR A 373 -39.45 -38.51 -10.53
N GLN A 374 -39.26 -38.74 -11.82
CA GLN A 374 -38.33 -37.98 -12.64
C GLN A 374 -38.67 -36.48 -12.63
N ARG A 375 -39.95 -36.14 -12.84
CA ARG A 375 -40.39 -34.75 -12.82
C ARG A 375 -40.20 -34.07 -11.47
N VAL A 376 -40.41 -34.79 -10.36
CA VAL A 376 -40.09 -34.29 -9.01
C VAL A 376 -38.60 -33.98 -8.87
N CYS A 377 -37.73 -34.91 -9.30
CA CYS A 377 -36.28 -34.70 -9.30
C CYS A 377 -35.87 -33.46 -10.08
N GLU A 378 -36.39 -33.29 -11.30
CA GLU A 378 -36.15 -32.12 -12.15
C GLU A 378 -36.57 -30.81 -11.49
N ILE A 379 -37.76 -30.75 -10.89
CA ILE A 379 -38.27 -29.53 -10.25
C ILE A 379 -37.39 -29.14 -9.05
N VAL A 380 -37.02 -30.12 -8.22
CA VAL A 380 -36.19 -29.91 -7.03
C VAL A 380 -34.77 -29.45 -7.42
N SER A 381 -34.13 -30.13 -8.38
CA SER A 381 -32.78 -29.77 -8.83
C SER A 381 -32.78 -28.42 -9.57
N THR A 382 -33.82 -28.13 -10.35
CA THR A 382 -34.00 -26.84 -11.05
C THR A 382 -34.16 -25.70 -10.06
N ARG A 383 -34.98 -25.88 -9.03
CA ARG A 383 -35.12 -24.89 -7.94
C ARG A 383 -33.78 -24.62 -7.28
N ALA A 384 -33.02 -25.67 -6.94
CA ALA A 384 -31.70 -25.54 -6.32
C ALA A 384 -30.72 -24.76 -7.23
N ALA A 385 -30.67 -25.08 -8.53
CA ALA A 385 -29.82 -24.37 -9.49
C ALA A 385 -30.22 -22.89 -9.65
N HIS A 386 -31.53 -22.59 -9.66
CA HIS A 386 -32.04 -21.22 -9.80
C HIS A 386 -31.82 -20.37 -8.55
N LEU A 387 -31.97 -20.94 -7.36
CA LEU A 387 -31.64 -20.27 -6.09
C LEU A 387 -30.15 -19.92 -6.03
N CYS A 388 -29.28 -20.89 -6.34
CA CYS A 388 -27.84 -20.67 -6.43
C CYS A 388 -27.49 -19.58 -7.47
N ALA A 389 -28.11 -19.61 -8.66
CA ALA A 389 -27.93 -18.59 -9.68
C ALA A 389 -28.27 -17.18 -9.17
N SER A 390 -29.34 -17.04 -8.41
CA SER A 390 -29.83 -15.75 -7.91
C SER A 390 -28.87 -15.12 -6.90
N ALA A 391 -28.29 -15.92 -6.00
CA ALA A 391 -27.26 -15.45 -5.07
C ALA A 391 -25.97 -15.05 -5.82
N LEU A 392 -25.52 -15.86 -6.81
CA LEU A 392 -24.38 -15.52 -7.67
C LEU A 392 -24.59 -14.22 -8.45
N VAL A 393 -25.81 -13.96 -8.94
CA VAL A 393 -26.15 -12.72 -9.64
C VAL A 393 -25.91 -11.49 -8.75
N ALA A 394 -26.20 -11.58 -7.45
CA ALA A 394 -25.94 -10.48 -6.53
C ALA A 394 -24.42 -10.23 -6.37
N VAL A 395 -23.63 -11.30 -6.24
CA VAL A 395 -22.15 -11.24 -6.16
C VAL A 395 -21.56 -10.65 -7.45
N LEU A 396 -22.03 -11.09 -8.62
CA LEU A 396 -21.59 -10.57 -9.91
C LEU A 396 -21.89 -9.07 -10.06
N ARG A 397 -23.07 -8.63 -9.61
CA ARG A 397 -23.41 -7.20 -9.58
C ARG A 397 -22.52 -6.42 -8.61
N GLN A 398 -22.22 -6.96 -7.43
CA GLN A 398 -21.26 -6.36 -6.50
C GLN A 398 -19.91 -6.11 -7.15
N ILE A 399 -19.34 -7.14 -7.81
CA ILE A 399 -18.04 -7.00 -8.46
C ILE A 399 -18.09 -5.98 -9.60
N ARG A 400 -19.16 -6.01 -10.42
CA ARG A 400 -19.35 -5.05 -11.52
C ARG A 400 -19.41 -3.61 -11.00
N ASP A 401 -20.24 -3.37 -9.99
CA ASP A 401 -20.47 -2.05 -9.42
C ASP A 401 -19.18 -1.55 -8.72
N ASN A 402 -18.46 -2.43 -8.01
CA ASN A 402 -17.15 -2.14 -7.41
C ASN A 402 -16.09 -1.68 -8.43
N LYS A 403 -16.16 -2.21 -9.65
CA LYS A 403 -15.28 -1.84 -10.77
C LYS A 403 -15.78 -0.63 -11.56
N ALA A 404 -16.97 -0.10 -11.23
CA ALA A 404 -17.66 0.93 -11.98
C ALA A 404 -17.71 0.63 -13.50
N ALA A 405 -17.92 -0.65 -13.84
CA ALA A 405 -17.88 -1.13 -15.22
C ALA A 405 -19.30 -1.31 -15.78
N GLU A 406 -19.52 -0.90 -17.03
CA GLU A 406 -20.80 -1.14 -17.71
C GLU A 406 -21.03 -2.63 -17.99
N LYS A 407 -19.95 -3.35 -18.35
CA LYS A 407 -19.93 -4.81 -18.53
C LYS A 407 -18.85 -5.43 -17.68
N LEU A 408 -19.12 -6.60 -17.11
CA LEU A 408 -18.15 -7.37 -16.33
C LEU A 408 -17.72 -8.60 -17.10
N ARG A 409 -16.41 -8.84 -17.20
CA ARG A 409 -15.85 -10.14 -17.57
C ARG A 409 -15.20 -10.75 -16.35
N THR A 410 -15.59 -11.97 -15.98
CA THR A 410 -15.06 -12.65 -14.79
C THR A 410 -15.17 -14.17 -14.92
N THR A 411 -14.36 -14.88 -14.14
CA THR A 411 -14.38 -16.33 -14.03
C THR A 411 -14.87 -16.75 -12.64
N ILE A 412 -15.74 -17.76 -12.59
CA ILE A 412 -16.20 -18.42 -11.36
C ILE A 412 -15.51 -19.78 -11.30
N GLY A 413 -14.62 -19.96 -10.32
CA GLY A 413 -14.06 -21.27 -9.98
C GLY A 413 -15.11 -22.08 -9.24
N VAL A 414 -15.40 -23.31 -9.70
CA VAL A 414 -16.46 -24.16 -9.13
C VAL A 414 -15.93 -25.52 -8.69
N ASP A 415 -16.37 -25.95 -7.51
CA ASP A 415 -16.22 -27.32 -7.02
C ASP A 415 -17.51 -27.79 -6.31
N GLY A 416 -17.56 -29.07 -5.97
CA GLY A 416 -18.65 -29.73 -5.26
C GLY A 416 -19.26 -30.88 -6.07
N SER A 417 -19.67 -31.93 -5.36
CA SER A 417 -20.17 -33.17 -5.94
C SER A 417 -21.46 -33.00 -6.75
N VAL A 418 -22.35 -32.09 -6.36
CA VAL A 418 -23.60 -31.83 -7.10
C VAL A 418 -23.26 -31.20 -8.44
N TYR A 419 -22.46 -30.13 -8.45
CA TYR A 419 -22.08 -29.46 -9.68
C TYR A 419 -21.29 -30.37 -10.63
N LYS A 420 -20.37 -31.19 -10.10
CA LYS A 420 -19.51 -32.07 -10.89
C LYS A 420 -20.25 -33.27 -11.48
N ASN A 421 -21.16 -33.88 -10.72
CA ASN A 421 -21.77 -35.16 -11.09
C ASN A 421 -23.17 -35.01 -11.69
N HIS A 422 -23.81 -33.84 -11.57
CA HIS A 422 -25.12 -33.56 -12.14
C HIS A 422 -25.01 -32.57 -13.30
N SER A 423 -24.92 -33.10 -14.53
CA SER A 423 -24.77 -32.30 -15.76
C SER A 423 -25.87 -31.24 -15.91
N GLU A 424 -27.13 -31.65 -15.74
CA GLU A 424 -28.29 -30.78 -15.87
C GLU A 424 -28.33 -29.64 -14.85
N PHE A 425 -27.90 -29.88 -13.61
CA PHE A 425 -27.76 -28.82 -12.60
C PHE A 425 -26.82 -27.71 -13.09
N SER A 426 -25.61 -28.08 -13.56
CA SER A 426 -24.62 -27.11 -14.03
C SER A 426 -25.13 -26.31 -15.24
N ARG A 427 -25.80 -26.99 -16.19
CA ARG A 427 -26.39 -26.38 -17.38
C ARG A 427 -27.48 -25.37 -17.02
N ARG A 428 -28.39 -25.74 -16.11
CA ARG A 428 -29.48 -24.86 -15.63
C ARG A 428 -28.95 -23.67 -14.85
N LEU A 429 -27.96 -23.88 -13.98
CA LEU A 429 -27.28 -22.81 -13.25
C LEU A 429 -26.67 -21.79 -14.21
N HIS A 430 -25.87 -22.24 -15.18
CA HIS A 430 -25.23 -21.34 -16.15
C HIS A 430 -26.25 -20.57 -16.98
N LYS A 431 -27.29 -21.25 -17.46
CA LYS A 431 -28.36 -20.64 -18.25
C LYS A 431 -29.09 -19.56 -17.46
N MET A 432 -29.42 -19.84 -16.19
CA MET A 432 -30.13 -18.89 -15.34
C MET A 432 -29.26 -17.69 -14.96
N VAL A 433 -27.97 -17.88 -14.63
CA VAL A 433 -27.04 -16.76 -14.38
C VAL A 433 -26.98 -15.84 -15.59
N ARG A 434 -26.73 -16.37 -16.80
CA ARG A 434 -26.67 -15.55 -18.03
C ARG A 434 -27.98 -14.83 -18.33
N ARG A 435 -29.12 -15.42 -17.97
CA ARG A 435 -30.45 -14.82 -18.16
C ARG A 435 -30.71 -13.65 -17.20
N LEU A 436 -30.31 -13.77 -15.94
CA LEU A 436 -30.57 -12.77 -14.89
C LEU A 436 -29.53 -11.61 -14.87
N VAL A 437 -28.33 -11.84 -15.42
CA VAL A 437 -27.29 -10.80 -15.53
C VAL A 437 -26.65 -10.78 -16.93
N PRO A 438 -27.37 -10.27 -17.95
CA PRO A 438 -26.89 -10.25 -19.34
C PRO A 438 -25.66 -9.35 -19.57
N ASP A 439 -25.40 -8.40 -18.66
CA ASP A 439 -24.27 -7.47 -18.74
C ASP A 439 -22.94 -8.07 -18.22
N CYS A 440 -22.96 -9.33 -17.76
CA CYS A 440 -21.78 -10.05 -17.28
C CYS A 440 -21.43 -11.21 -18.21
N ASP A 441 -20.23 -11.19 -18.78
CA ASP A 441 -19.63 -12.34 -19.46
C ASP A 441 -18.93 -13.24 -18.44
N VAL A 442 -19.57 -14.37 -18.13
CA VAL A 442 -19.19 -15.27 -17.04
C VAL A 442 -18.67 -16.59 -17.58
N ARG A 443 -17.41 -16.90 -17.26
CA ARG A 443 -16.81 -18.21 -17.49
C ARG A 443 -16.91 -19.05 -16.20
N PHE A 444 -17.43 -20.26 -16.31
CA PHE A 444 -17.37 -21.23 -15.20
C PHE A 444 -16.18 -22.16 -15.43
N LEU A 445 -15.27 -22.23 -14.46
CA LEU A 445 -14.07 -23.07 -14.52
C LEU A 445 -14.13 -24.10 -13.39
N GLN A 446 -14.15 -25.38 -13.74
CA GLN A 446 -14.22 -26.45 -12.75
C GLN A 446 -12.82 -26.72 -12.16
N SER A 447 -12.71 -26.77 -10.83
CA SER A 447 -11.48 -27.18 -10.15
C SER A 447 -11.25 -28.68 -10.31
N GLN A 448 -10.14 -29.06 -10.96
CA GLN A 448 -9.77 -30.47 -11.15
C GLN A 448 -9.13 -31.08 -9.90
N CYS A 449 -8.31 -30.29 -9.18
CA CYS A 449 -7.49 -30.77 -8.06
C CYS A 449 -8.08 -30.46 -6.67
N GLY A 450 -9.28 -29.87 -6.62
CA GLY A 450 -9.94 -29.52 -5.36
C GLY A 450 -9.38 -28.28 -4.67
N SER A 451 -9.93 -27.96 -3.50
CA SER A 451 -9.49 -26.87 -2.62
C SER A 451 -8.05 -27.03 -2.10
N GLY A 452 -7.53 -28.26 -2.05
CA GLY A 452 -6.16 -28.56 -1.63
C GLY A 452 -5.06 -27.84 -2.43
N LYS A 453 -5.17 -27.78 -3.78
CA LYS A 453 -4.26 -26.96 -4.62
C LYS A 453 -4.34 -25.49 -4.21
N GLY A 454 -5.56 -25.01 -3.94
CA GLY A 454 -5.83 -23.64 -3.53
C GLY A 454 -5.20 -23.25 -2.20
N ALA A 455 -5.24 -24.12 -1.20
CA ALA A 455 -4.53 -23.90 0.06
C ALA A 455 -3.03 -23.74 -0.15
N ALA A 456 -2.42 -24.60 -0.97
CA ALA A 456 -1.02 -24.43 -1.34
C ALA A 456 -0.75 -23.11 -2.07
N MET A 457 -1.63 -22.70 -3.00
CA MET A 457 -1.49 -21.41 -3.69
C MET A 457 -1.61 -20.22 -2.74
N VAL A 458 -2.53 -20.24 -1.78
CA VAL A 458 -2.64 -19.18 -0.76
C VAL A 458 -1.37 -19.12 0.09
N THR A 459 -0.87 -20.27 0.52
CA THR A 459 0.40 -20.37 1.26
C THR A 459 1.56 -19.81 0.42
N ALA A 460 1.60 -20.11 -0.88
CA ALA A 460 2.62 -19.60 -1.78
C ALA A 460 2.54 -18.08 -1.97
N VAL A 461 1.33 -17.53 -2.12
CA VAL A 461 1.08 -16.08 -2.18
C VAL A 461 1.51 -15.40 -0.88
N ALA A 462 1.12 -15.96 0.28
CA ALA A 462 1.49 -15.43 1.58
C ALA A 462 3.01 -15.43 1.79
N TYR A 463 3.67 -16.54 1.43
CA TYR A 463 5.12 -16.68 1.50
C TYR A 463 5.83 -15.66 0.60
N ARG A 464 5.36 -15.48 -0.64
CA ARG A 464 5.87 -14.45 -1.55
C ARG A 464 5.73 -13.05 -0.96
N LEU A 465 4.54 -12.67 -0.49
CA LEU A 465 4.29 -11.33 0.03
C LEU A 465 5.17 -11.02 1.26
N ALA A 466 5.39 -12.02 2.12
CA ALA A 466 6.32 -11.91 3.24
C ALA A 466 7.77 -11.71 2.78
N ALA A 467 8.23 -12.49 1.79
CA ALA A 467 9.56 -12.36 1.22
C ALA A 467 9.77 -10.99 0.53
N GLN A 468 8.78 -10.52 -0.23
CA GLN A 468 8.80 -9.19 -0.86
C GLN A 468 8.81 -8.07 0.19
N HIS A 469 8.05 -8.20 1.28
CA HIS A 469 8.09 -7.24 2.39
C HIS A 469 9.47 -7.22 3.07
N ALA A 470 10.05 -8.39 3.34
CA ALA A 470 11.39 -8.48 3.92
C ALA A 470 12.46 -7.84 3.00
N GLU A 471 12.38 -8.06 1.69
CA GLU A 471 13.30 -7.42 0.73
C GLU A 471 13.15 -5.90 0.67
N ARG A 472 11.90 -5.39 0.70
CA ARG A 472 11.62 -3.95 0.78
C ARG A 472 12.26 -3.35 2.03
N GLN A 473 12.02 -3.95 3.20
CA GLN A 473 12.58 -3.42 4.45
C GLN A 473 14.10 -3.51 4.50
N ARG A 474 14.71 -4.62 4.02
CA ARG A 474 16.18 -4.71 3.92
C ARG A 474 16.78 -3.54 3.14
N THR A 475 16.15 -3.13 2.05
CA THR A 475 16.61 -1.98 1.25
C THR A 475 16.38 -0.66 1.98
N LEU A 476 15.18 -0.45 2.54
CA LEU A 476 14.85 0.79 3.27
C LEU A 476 15.67 0.97 4.56
N ASP A 477 16.03 -0.12 5.24
CA ASP A 477 16.84 -0.09 6.46
C ASP A 477 18.25 0.45 6.18
N THR A 478 18.80 0.30 4.96
CA THR A 478 20.07 0.95 4.58
C THR A 478 19.99 2.47 4.59
N LEU A 479 18.80 3.03 4.41
CA LEU A 479 18.54 4.47 4.43
C LEU A 479 18.09 4.96 5.82
N ARG A 480 17.92 4.07 6.80
CA ARG A 480 17.56 4.47 8.17
C ARG A 480 18.82 4.70 8.99
N VAL A 481 18.86 5.81 9.72
CA VAL A 481 20.01 6.20 10.54
C VAL A 481 19.65 6.07 12.02
N SER A 482 20.45 5.31 12.77
CA SER A 482 20.26 5.12 14.20
C SER A 482 20.72 6.34 14.99
N ARG A 483 20.26 6.45 16.24
CA ARG A 483 20.70 7.51 17.17
C ARG A 483 22.22 7.53 17.37
N GLU A 484 22.85 6.35 17.46
CA GLU A 484 24.30 6.22 17.61
C GLU A 484 25.04 6.74 16.37
N GLN A 485 24.53 6.42 15.19
CA GLN A 485 25.07 6.94 13.93
C GLN A 485 24.92 8.47 13.85
N LEU A 486 23.80 9.03 14.29
CA LEU A 486 23.60 10.49 14.31
C LEU A 486 24.55 11.21 15.29
N LEU A 487 24.84 10.62 16.45
CA LEU A 487 25.85 11.14 17.38
C LEU A 487 27.25 11.12 16.76
N GLU A 488 27.59 10.09 15.99
CA GLU A 488 28.87 10.02 15.28
C GLU A 488 28.94 11.05 14.14
N VAL A 489 27.86 11.24 13.37
CA VAL A 489 27.78 12.32 12.36
C VAL A 489 27.99 13.70 13.00
N LYS A 490 27.33 13.97 14.12
CA LYS A 490 27.52 15.22 14.90
C LYS A 490 28.97 15.39 15.31
N LYS A 491 29.60 14.35 15.86
CA LYS A 491 31.00 14.37 16.30
C LYS A 491 31.95 14.66 15.13
N ARG A 492 31.80 13.95 14.01
CA ARG A 492 32.63 14.16 12.80
C ARG A 492 32.44 15.57 12.22
N MET A 493 31.22 16.11 12.26
CA MET A 493 30.97 17.51 11.89
C MET A 493 31.74 18.48 12.81
N SER A 494 31.70 18.28 14.12
CA SER A 494 32.47 19.11 15.07
C SER A 494 33.98 19.08 14.80
N GLU A 495 34.54 17.90 14.50
CA GLU A 495 35.97 17.75 14.15
C GLU A 495 36.31 18.49 12.85
N GLU A 496 35.47 18.40 11.82
CA GLU A 496 35.70 19.12 10.56
C GLU A 496 35.53 20.64 10.73
N MET A 497 34.62 21.12 11.58
CA MET A 497 34.52 22.55 11.92
C MET A 497 35.81 23.07 12.54
N GLU A 498 36.44 22.32 13.45
CA GLU A 498 37.73 22.71 14.05
C GLU A 498 38.85 22.73 13.02
N ARG A 499 38.89 21.75 12.11
CA ARG A 499 39.88 21.72 11.03
C ARG A 499 39.70 22.88 10.06
N GLY A 500 38.47 23.22 9.70
CA GLY A 500 38.16 24.34 8.82
C GLY A 500 38.56 25.70 9.40
N LEU A 501 38.42 25.89 10.71
CA LEU A 501 38.79 27.13 11.40
C LEU A 501 40.32 27.28 11.59
N SER A 502 41.03 26.16 11.74
CA SER A 502 42.47 26.13 11.99
C SER A 502 43.30 26.53 10.76
N LYS A 503 44.28 27.41 10.96
CA LYS A 503 45.20 27.85 9.90
C LYS A 503 46.00 26.68 9.29
N GLN A 504 46.35 25.69 10.09
CA GLN A 504 47.20 24.57 9.66
C GLN A 504 46.43 23.52 8.85
N THR A 505 45.16 23.28 9.18
CA THR A 505 44.37 22.17 8.62
C THR A 505 43.25 22.61 7.67
N HIS A 506 42.99 23.92 7.53
CA HIS A 506 41.93 24.48 6.68
C HIS A 506 41.93 23.93 5.23
N GLU A 507 43.10 23.83 4.60
CA GLU A 507 43.20 23.36 3.21
C GLU A 507 42.76 21.89 3.07
N GLN A 508 42.95 21.09 4.12
CA GLN A 508 42.60 19.66 4.15
C GLN A 508 41.14 19.41 4.56
N SER A 509 40.50 20.34 5.26
CA SER A 509 39.12 20.16 5.71
C SER A 509 38.14 20.20 4.55
N SER A 510 37.11 19.35 4.62
CA SER A 510 35.98 19.38 3.70
C SER A 510 35.05 20.56 3.99
N VAL A 511 34.88 20.91 5.27
CA VAL A 511 34.07 22.05 5.72
C VAL A 511 34.94 23.30 5.83
N LYS A 512 34.73 24.28 4.94
CA LYS A 512 35.69 25.38 4.77
C LYS A 512 35.64 26.45 5.85
N MET A 513 34.52 26.66 6.55
CA MET A 513 34.46 27.65 7.65
C MET A 513 34.97 29.04 7.22
N LEU A 514 34.41 29.55 6.12
CA LEU A 514 34.81 30.77 5.45
C LEU A 514 34.43 32.02 6.29
N PRO A 515 35.39 32.91 6.62
CA PRO A 515 35.10 34.15 7.33
C PRO A 515 34.27 35.11 6.46
N SER A 516 33.14 35.61 6.97
CA SER A 516 32.26 36.54 6.23
C SER A 516 32.62 38.02 6.40
N TYR A 517 33.49 38.34 7.36
CA TYR A 517 33.81 39.71 7.80
C TYR A 517 32.63 40.49 8.41
N VAL A 518 31.49 39.84 8.65
CA VAL A 518 30.40 40.39 9.47
C VAL A 518 30.72 40.14 10.94
N ARG A 519 31.05 41.19 11.69
CA ARG A 519 31.52 41.09 13.10
C ARG A 519 30.42 41.24 14.14
N ASP A 520 29.33 41.93 13.78
CA ASP A 520 28.23 42.23 14.69
C ASP A 520 26.89 41.91 14.02
N THR A 521 25.94 41.45 14.83
CA THR A 521 24.52 41.39 14.47
C THR A 521 23.90 42.79 14.53
N PRO A 522 22.70 43.00 13.97
CA PRO A 522 22.01 44.27 14.10
C PRO A 522 21.73 44.60 15.57
N ASP A 523 21.81 45.88 15.94
CA ASP A 523 21.60 46.37 17.31
C ASP A 523 20.41 47.33 17.43
N GLY A 524 19.71 47.59 16.32
CA GLY A 524 18.56 48.47 16.23
C GLY A 524 18.90 49.93 15.92
N THR A 525 20.18 50.29 15.80
CA THR A 525 20.63 51.63 15.38
C THR A 525 20.70 51.83 13.87
N GLU A 526 20.52 50.74 13.10
CA GLU A 526 20.58 50.74 11.65
C GLU A 526 19.47 51.62 11.04
N HIS A 527 19.86 52.55 10.17
CA HIS A 527 18.94 53.42 9.45
C HIS A 527 19.50 53.81 8.08
N GLY A 528 18.61 54.04 7.12
CA GLY A 528 18.97 54.43 5.75
C GLY A 528 18.23 53.63 4.67
N ASP A 529 18.49 54.00 3.42
CA ASP A 529 17.95 53.35 2.23
C ASP A 529 19.07 52.55 1.55
N PHE A 530 18.85 51.26 1.33
CA PHE A 530 19.85 50.30 0.87
C PHE A 530 19.34 49.51 -0.33
N LEU A 531 20.23 49.25 -1.29
CA LEU A 531 19.97 48.26 -2.34
C LEU A 531 20.49 46.90 -1.87
N ALA A 532 19.73 45.84 -2.16
CA ALA A 532 20.20 44.47 -2.00
C ALA A 532 20.00 43.69 -3.29
N LEU A 533 20.99 42.89 -3.65
CA LEU A 533 20.93 41.94 -4.74
C LEU A 533 20.91 40.53 -4.15
N ASP A 534 20.08 39.64 -4.68
CA ASP A 534 19.99 38.26 -4.20
C ASP A 534 20.09 37.28 -5.36
N LEU A 535 21.24 36.61 -5.44
CA LEU A 535 21.58 35.64 -6.46
C LEU A 535 22.02 34.31 -5.83
N GLY A 536 21.14 33.31 -5.90
CA GLY A 536 21.45 31.96 -5.41
C GLY A 536 20.77 30.81 -6.16
N GLY A 537 19.93 31.11 -7.14
CA GLY A 537 19.23 30.14 -7.98
C GLY A 537 18.81 30.75 -9.31
N SER A 538 17.83 30.17 -10.00
CA SER A 538 17.32 30.65 -11.29
C SER A 538 16.47 31.93 -11.19
N SER A 539 16.09 32.32 -9.98
CA SER A 539 15.40 33.59 -9.68
C SER A 539 16.38 34.56 -9.02
N PHE A 540 16.65 35.67 -9.71
CA PHE A 540 17.44 36.79 -9.21
C PHE A 540 16.51 37.87 -8.67
N ARG A 541 16.86 38.51 -7.55
CA ARG A 541 16.03 39.57 -6.98
C ARG A 541 16.85 40.84 -6.77
N VAL A 542 16.24 41.98 -7.09
CA VAL A 542 16.74 43.30 -6.73
C VAL A 542 15.77 43.90 -5.73
N LEU A 543 16.28 44.40 -4.61
CA LEU A 543 15.50 44.92 -3.50
C LEU A 543 15.96 46.34 -3.14
N LEU A 544 15.00 47.18 -2.77
CA LEU A 544 15.21 48.42 -2.02
C LEU A 544 14.68 48.20 -0.61
N VAL A 545 15.55 48.36 0.39
CA VAL A 545 15.23 48.20 1.79
C VAL A 545 15.44 49.53 2.50
N ARG A 546 14.39 50.06 3.12
CA ARG A 546 14.42 51.30 3.89
C ARG A 546 14.29 51.00 5.37
N LEU A 547 15.36 51.24 6.11
CA LEU A 547 15.42 51.10 7.56
C LEU A 547 15.12 52.46 8.20
N ARG A 548 13.99 52.58 8.90
CA ARG A 548 13.60 53.80 9.61
C ARG A 548 13.99 53.69 11.08
N GLY A 549 14.95 54.49 11.53
CA GLY A 549 15.37 54.53 12.94
C GLY A 549 14.24 55.00 13.88
N GLY A 550 14.06 54.34 15.02
CA GLY A 550 13.05 54.66 16.05
C GLY A 550 12.52 53.43 16.80
N LYS A 551 11.66 53.64 17.82
CA LYS A 551 11.11 52.59 18.73
C LYS A 551 10.21 51.52 18.08
N GLY A 552 10.24 51.34 16.76
CA GLY A 552 9.28 50.52 16.01
C GLY A 552 9.82 49.52 14.99
N HIS A 553 11.14 49.36 14.80
CA HIS A 553 11.72 48.42 13.81
C HIS A 553 10.97 48.36 12.46
N ASN A 554 10.61 49.53 11.90
CA ASN A 554 9.86 49.59 10.65
C ASN A 554 10.82 49.44 9.46
N VAL A 555 10.72 48.30 8.77
CA VAL A 555 11.40 48.01 7.52
C VAL A 555 10.41 48.10 6.38
N ASP A 556 10.63 49.05 5.46
CA ASP A 556 9.87 49.16 4.21
C ASP A 556 10.71 48.54 3.09
N MET A 557 10.16 47.55 2.39
CA MET A 557 10.88 46.75 1.41
C MET A 557 10.10 46.64 0.11
N HIS A 558 10.78 46.97 -0.98
CA HIS A 558 10.30 46.75 -2.34
C HIS A 558 11.26 45.83 -3.06
N HIS A 559 10.74 44.90 -3.86
CA HIS A 559 11.59 44.02 -4.66
C HIS A 559 10.97 43.72 -6.02
N LYS A 560 11.82 43.27 -6.95
CA LYS A 560 11.41 42.71 -8.23
C LYS A 560 12.21 41.45 -8.52
N ILE A 561 11.53 40.43 -9.02
CA ILE A 561 12.11 39.12 -9.36
C ILE A 561 12.38 39.09 -10.86
N TYR A 562 13.57 38.61 -11.21
CA TYR A 562 14.04 38.44 -12.57
C TYR A 562 14.45 36.99 -12.81
N SER A 563 14.08 36.45 -13.96
CA SER A 563 14.55 35.13 -14.37
C SER A 563 15.92 35.25 -15.03
N ILE A 564 16.83 34.33 -14.71
CA ILE A 564 18.09 34.17 -15.43
C ILE A 564 17.95 32.99 -16.40
N PRO A 565 18.04 33.21 -17.73
CA PRO A 565 18.00 32.13 -18.70
C PRO A 565 19.11 31.10 -18.45
N GLN A 566 18.82 29.82 -18.70
CA GLN A 566 19.80 28.74 -18.50
C GLN A 566 21.05 28.93 -19.35
N GLU A 567 20.88 29.46 -20.57
CA GLU A 567 21.97 29.82 -21.48
C GLU A 567 22.91 30.85 -20.85
N THR A 568 22.36 31.84 -20.12
CA THR A 568 23.15 32.85 -19.39
C THR A 568 23.82 32.27 -18.15
N MET A 569 23.14 31.38 -17.41
CA MET A 569 23.73 30.70 -16.23
C MET A 569 24.95 29.83 -16.59
N GLN A 570 24.98 29.32 -17.82
CA GLN A 570 26.05 28.43 -18.34
C GLN A 570 26.93 29.10 -19.41
N GLY A 571 26.68 30.38 -19.72
CA GLY A 571 27.39 31.15 -20.73
C GLY A 571 28.68 31.76 -20.20
N THR A 572 28.95 33.01 -20.55
CA THR A 572 30.11 33.75 -20.04
C THR A 572 29.78 34.58 -18.80
N GLY A 573 30.78 34.82 -17.94
CA GLY A 573 30.63 35.75 -16.83
C GLY A 573 30.25 37.14 -17.30
N GLU A 574 30.78 37.57 -18.45
CA GLU A 574 30.44 38.86 -19.03
C GLU A 574 28.93 38.98 -19.32
N GLU A 575 28.32 37.97 -19.93
CA GLU A 575 26.87 37.92 -20.20
C GLU A 575 26.05 37.88 -18.91
N LEU A 576 26.45 37.04 -17.94
CA LEU A 576 25.75 36.91 -16.66
C LEU A 576 25.71 38.24 -15.90
N PHE A 577 26.85 38.90 -15.73
CA PHE A 577 26.91 40.16 -15.00
C PHE A 577 26.28 41.32 -15.79
N SER A 578 26.27 41.27 -17.13
CA SER A 578 25.52 42.24 -17.95
C SER A 578 24.01 42.10 -17.71
N HIS A 579 23.49 40.87 -17.72
CA HIS A 579 22.08 40.59 -17.41
C HIS A 579 21.68 41.05 -16.00
N ILE A 580 22.56 40.84 -15.01
CA ILE A 580 22.33 41.33 -13.64
C ILE A 580 22.21 42.86 -13.62
N VAL A 581 23.10 43.56 -14.31
CA VAL A 581 23.06 45.03 -14.42
C VAL A 581 21.79 45.49 -15.15
N ASP A 582 21.37 44.79 -16.22
CA ASP A 582 20.09 44.95 -16.92
C ASP A 582 18.90 44.94 -15.98
N CYS A 583 18.83 43.93 -15.12
CA CYS A 583 17.82 43.83 -14.08
C CYS A 583 17.89 45.01 -13.08
N ILE A 584 19.09 45.41 -12.64
CA ILE A 584 19.24 46.51 -11.67
C ILE A 584 18.72 47.84 -12.24
N ALA A 585 19.06 48.19 -13.47
CA ALA A 585 18.59 49.45 -14.05
C ALA A 585 17.07 49.48 -14.23
N ASP A 586 16.49 48.38 -14.71
CA ASP A 586 15.04 48.24 -14.82
C ASP A 586 14.37 48.39 -13.44
N PHE A 587 14.98 47.87 -12.37
CA PHE A 587 14.48 48.07 -11.01
C PHE A 587 14.57 49.53 -10.56
N LEU A 588 15.69 50.20 -10.83
CA LEU A 588 15.89 51.60 -10.45
C LEU A 588 14.91 52.53 -11.19
N GLU A 589 14.65 52.27 -12.48
CA GLU A 589 13.64 52.96 -13.26
C GLU A 589 12.23 52.70 -12.70
N TYR A 590 11.90 51.43 -12.42
CA TYR A 590 10.63 51.05 -11.81
C TYR A 590 10.37 51.74 -10.46
N MET A 591 11.41 51.93 -9.64
CA MET A 591 11.33 52.62 -8.36
C MET A 591 11.36 54.15 -8.48
N GLY A 592 11.57 54.70 -9.67
CA GLY A 592 11.71 56.15 -9.90
C GLY A 592 12.99 56.74 -9.29
N MET A 593 14.06 55.95 -9.22
CA MET A 593 15.33 56.30 -8.57
C MET A 593 16.52 56.32 -9.56
N SER A 594 16.25 56.56 -10.84
CA SER A 594 17.29 56.66 -11.88
C SER A 594 18.33 57.74 -11.52
N GLY A 595 19.59 57.33 -11.36
CA GLY A 595 20.71 58.22 -10.98
C GLY A 595 21.03 58.29 -9.48
N ALA A 596 20.29 57.58 -8.61
CA ALA A 596 20.63 57.49 -7.19
C ALA A 596 21.82 56.54 -6.95
N SER A 597 22.83 56.99 -6.20
CA SER A 597 23.94 56.14 -5.72
C SER A 597 23.63 55.68 -4.30
N LEU A 598 23.08 54.47 -4.17
CA LEU A 598 22.73 53.87 -2.88
C LEU A 598 23.81 52.86 -2.43
N PRO A 599 24.03 52.70 -1.12
CA PRO A 599 24.84 51.60 -0.60
C PRO A 599 24.19 50.26 -0.94
N LEU A 600 24.98 49.34 -1.49
CA LEU A 600 24.51 48.06 -2.00
C LEU A 600 25.19 46.88 -1.30
N GLY A 601 24.35 45.96 -0.84
CA GLY A 601 24.75 44.62 -0.41
C GLY A 601 24.44 43.59 -1.49
N PHE A 602 25.39 42.70 -1.77
CA PHE A 602 25.22 41.64 -2.75
C PHE A 602 25.20 40.27 -2.07
N THR A 603 24.01 39.70 -1.92
CA THR A 603 23.87 38.28 -1.57
C THR A 603 24.20 37.41 -2.77
N PHE A 604 25.33 36.72 -2.66
CA PHE A 604 25.87 35.83 -3.66
C PHE A 604 26.06 34.44 -3.02
N SER A 605 25.09 33.55 -3.25
CA SER A 605 24.96 32.27 -2.53
C SER A 605 25.86 31.16 -3.05
N PHE A 606 27.14 31.46 -3.25
CA PHE A 606 28.16 30.52 -3.71
C PHE A 606 29.40 30.60 -2.80
N PRO A 607 30.23 29.55 -2.78
CA PRO A 607 31.47 29.56 -2.01
C PRO A 607 32.40 30.68 -2.48
N CYS A 608 32.60 31.68 -1.62
CA CYS A 608 33.48 32.81 -1.87
C CYS A 608 34.57 32.91 -0.82
N PHE A 609 35.82 33.05 -1.27
CA PHE A 609 36.90 33.49 -0.40
C PHE A 609 36.80 35.01 -0.24
N GLN A 610 36.61 35.45 1.00
CA GLN A 610 36.61 36.87 1.35
C GLN A 610 37.91 37.23 2.06
N SER A 611 38.51 38.34 1.64
CA SER A 611 39.59 39.03 2.35
C SER A 611 39.08 40.29 3.07
N LYS A 612 37.91 40.79 2.67
CA LYS A 612 37.18 41.94 3.21
C LYS A 612 35.70 41.76 2.97
N ILE A 613 34.87 42.56 3.64
CA ILE A 613 33.41 42.51 3.49
C ILE A 613 32.95 42.88 2.07
N ASP A 614 33.70 43.72 1.35
CA ASP A 614 33.38 44.23 0.00
C ASP A 614 34.13 43.49 -1.13
N GLN A 615 34.73 42.33 -0.85
CA GLN A 615 35.49 41.53 -1.80
C GLN A 615 35.15 40.04 -1.67
N GLY A 616 34.85 39.38 -2.79
CA GLY A 616 34.47 37.96 -2.79
C GLY A 616 35.00 37.25 -4.03
N ILE A 617 36.05 36.46 -3.85
CA ILE A 617 36.61 35.63 -4.92
C ILE A 617 35.77 34.36 -5.00
N LEU A 618 35.08 34.14 -6.12
CA LEU A 618 34.32 32.91 -6.35
C LEU A 618 35.30 31.73 -6.38
N LEU A 619 35.15 30.78 -5.45
CA LEU A 619 36.00 29.59 -5.41
C LEU A 619 35.56 28.58 -6.45
N LYS A 620 34.26 28.28 -6.49
CA LYS A 620 33.68 27.29 -7.40
C LYS A 620 32.19 27.49 -7.54
N TRP A 621 31.66 27.26 -8.73
CA TRP A 621 30.22 27.25 -8.95
C TRP A 621 29.54 26.03 -8.31
N THR A 622 28.30 26.24 -7.86
CA THR A 622 27.39 25.22 -7.32
C THR A 622 25.98 25.44 -7.89
N LYS A 623 24.98 24.63 -7.48
CA LYS A 623 23.54 24.88 -7.74
C LYS A 623 23.15 25.05 -9.23
N GLY A 624 23.96 24.53 -10.16
CA GLY A 624 23.69 24.51 -11.61
C GLY A 624 24.30 25.64 -12.45
N PHE A 625 24.98 26.61 -11.83
CA PHE A 625 25.72 27.66 -12.54
C PHE A 625 27.04 27.13 -13.10
N LYS A 626 27.46 27.61 -14.28
CA LYS A 626 28.73 27.26 -14.92
C LYS A 626 29.35 28.42 -15.73
N ALA A 627 28.96 29.67 -15.47
CA ALA A 627 29.40 30.81 -16.25
C ALA A 627 30.94 30.93 -16.27
N SER A 628 31.54 30.89 -17.46
CA SER A 628 32.99 30.85 -17.63
C SER A 628 33.65 32.19 -17.29
N GLY A 629 34.87 32.16 -16.76
CA GLY A 629 35.60 33.40 -16.41
C GLY A 629 35.16 34.05 -15.09
N CYS A 630 34.35 33.36 -14.27
CA CYS A 630 33.96 33.83 -12.94
C CYS A 630 34.79 33.19 -11.82
N GLU A 631 35.10 31.89 -11.90
CA GLU A 631 35.87 31.19 -10.85
C GLU A 631 37.29 31.77 -10.74
N GLY A 632 37.74 32.03 -9.51
CA GLY A 632 38.99 32.71 -9.21
C GLY A 632 38.95 34.23 -9.39
N GLN A 633 37.84 34.81 -9.84
CA GLN A 633 37.67 36.26 -9.96
C GLN A 633 36.86 36.84 -8.80
N ASP A 634 37.11 38.11 -8.50
CA ASP A 634 36.30 38.88 -7.56
C ASP A 634 34.97 39.30 -8.20
N VAL A 635 33.86 38.77 -7.67
CA VAL A 635 32.52 38.99 -8.23
C VAL A 635 32.09 40.46 -8.15
N ILE A 636 32.64 41.21 -7.19
CA ILE A 636 32.36 42.65 -7.05
C ILE A 636 33.08 43.42 -8.15
N THR A 637 34.29 43.01 -8.51
CA THR A 637 35.01 43.58 -9.66
C THR A 637 34.27 43.30 -10.97
N LEU A 638 33.82 42.05 -11.19
CA LEU A 638 33.03 41.69 -12.38
C LEU A 638 31.75 42.53 -12.50
N LEU A 639 31.04 42.71 -11.39
CA LEU A 639 29.81 43.51 -11.37
C LEU A 639 30.10 45.01 -11.57
N LYS A 640 31.15 45.56 -10.96
CA LYS A 640 31.59 46.95 -11.19
C LYS A 640 31.96 47.19 -12.66
N ASP A 641 32.63 46.24 -13.30
CA ASP A 641 32.99 46.36 -14.72
C ASP A 641 31.75 46.27 -15.63
N ALA A 642 30.74 45.47 -15.27
CA ALA A 642 29.46 45.47 -15.97
C ALA A 642 28.70 46.80 -15.83
N VAL A 643 28.68 47.41 -14.64
CA VAL A 643 28.07 48.74 -14.42
C VAL A 643 28.79 49.82 -15.25
N ARG A 644 30.14 49.80 -15.26
CA ARG A 644 30.96 50.73 -16.06
C ARG A 644 30.73 50.61 -17.57
N ARG A 645 30.48 49.39 -18.08
CA ARG A 645 30.15 49.16 -19.49
C ARG A 645 28.82 49.84 -19.88
N ARG A 646 27.86 49.90 -18.95
CA ARG A 646 26.54 50.47 -19.20
C ARG A 646 26.46 51.99 -19.09
N ARG A 647 27.25 52.64 -18.22
CA ARG A 647 27.35 54.11 -18.07
C ARG A 647 26.05 54.86 -17.72
N GLU A 648 25.02 54.18 -17.21
CA GLU A 648 23.71 54.78 -16.90
C GLU A 648 23.54 55.17 -15.42
N PHE A 649 24.21 54.48 -14.50
CA PHE A 649 24.13 54.71 -13.06
C PHE A 649 25.41 54.27 -12.35
N ASP A 650 25.56 54.65 -11.09
CA ASP A 650 26.68 54.27 -10.22
C ASP A 650 26.17 53.54 -8.97
N LEU A 651 26.92 52.56 -8.48
CA LEU A 651 26.56 51.74 -7.32
C LEU A 651 27.67 51.77 -6.28
N ASN A 652 27.29 52.09 -5.03
CA ASN A 652 28.22 52.03 -3.91
C ASN A 652 28.22 50.62 -3.29
N PHE A 653 29.08 49.74 -3.78
CA PHE A 653 29.24 48.39 -3.24
C PHE A 653 29.85 48.41 -1.84
N VAL A 654 29.12 47.89 -0.86
CA VAL A 654 29.54 47.87 0.55
C VAL A 654 29.85 46.46 1.04
N ALA A 655 29.06 45.46 0.61
CA ALA A 655 29.20 44.11 1.11
C ALA A 655 28.88 43.05 0.05
N VAL A 656 29.59 41.93 0.11
CA VAL A 656 29.21 40.65 -0.51
C VAL A 656 28.95 39.63 0.60
N VAL A 657 27.84 38.92 0.50
CA VAL A 657 27.30 38.10 1.59
C VAL A 657 26.74 36.78 1.09
N ASN A 658 26.82 35.75 1.92
CA ASN A 658 26.17 34.47 1.66
C ASN A 658 24.71 34.50 2.14
N ASP A 659 23.82 33.73 1.51
CA ASP A 659 22.40 33.64 1.88
C ASP A 659 22.17 33.17 3.32
N THR A 660 23.00 32.25 3.81
CA THR A 660 22.96 31.82 5.22
C THR A 660 23.19 33.00 6.17
N VAL A 661 24.22 33.82 5.91
CA VAL A 661 24.59 34.99 6.71
C VAL A 661 23.50 36.05 6.62
N GLY A 662 22.96 36.31 5.43
CA GLY A 662 21.82 37.20 5.26
C GLY A 662 20.60 36.74 6.07
N THR A 663 20.28 35.45 6.01
CA THR A 663 19.15 34.86 6.74
C THR A 663 19.32 35.00 8.26
N MET A 664 20.51 34.72 8.78
CA MET A 664 20.85 34.95 10.19
C MET A 664 20.64 36.42 10.57
N MET A 665 21.13 37.34 9.75
CA MET A 665 21.07 38.78 10.00
C MET A 665 19.64 39.34 9.95
N THR A 666 18.81 38.81 9.05
CA THR A 666 17.39 39.14 9.02
C THR A 666 16.69 38.73 10.31
N CYS A 667 16.94 37.50 10.76
CA CYS A 667 16.31 36.99 11.97
C CYS A 667 16.86 37.67 13.23
N SER A 668 18.15 38.05 13.26
CA SER A 668 18.74 38.74 14.40
C SER A 668 18.29 40.18 14.59
N TYR A 669 17.76 40.80 13.53
CA TYR A 669 17.08 42.09 13.63
C TYR A 669 15.75 42.01 14.41
N GLU A 670 15.10 40.84 14.42
CA GLU A 670 13.84 40.61 15.13
C GLU A 670 14.05 39.91 16.48
N ASP A 671 15.02 39.01 16.56
CA ASP A 671 15.41 38.30 17.78
C ASP A 671 16.93 38.41 18.02
N PRO A 672 17.38 39.21 19.00
CA PRO A 672 18.79 39.37 19.33
C PRO A 672 19.52 38.07 19.73
N GLN A 673 18.80 36.98 20.05
CA GLN A 673 19.41 35.67 20.32
C GLN A 673 19.76 34.90 19.04
N CYS A 674 19.44 35.42 17.85
CA CYS A 674 19.72 34.75 16.59
C CYS A 674 21.18 34.89 16.19
N GLU A 675 21.92 33.79 16.29
CA GLU A 675 23.36 33.74 16.00
C GLU A 675 23.72 32.58 15.07
N VAL A 676 22.72 31.93 14.48
CA VAL A 676 22.87 30.84 13.51
C VAL A 676 21.92 31.09 12.34
N GLY A 677 22.43 30.94 11.11
CA GLY A 677 21.64 30.92 9.88
C GLY A 677 21.65 29.54 9.25
N LEU A 678 20.50 29.07 8.78
CA LEU A 678 20.32 27.78 8.14
C LEU A 678 19.54 27.94 6.83
N ILE A 679 20.05 27.33 5.76
CA ILE A 679 19.35 27.21 4.48
C ILE A 679 19.07 25.73 4.21
N VAL A 680 17.82 25.38 3.96
CA VAL A 680 17.42 24.03 3.49
C VAL A 680 16.39 24.17 2.36
N GLY A 681 16.88 24.30 1.14
CA GLY A 681 16.09 24.51 -0.08
C GLY A 681 16.63 23.68 -1.24
N THR A 682 17.01 24.33 -2.34
CA THR A 682 17.69 23.67 -3.47
C THR A 682 19.03 23.07 -3.03
N GLY A 683 19.79 23.80 -2.21
CA GLY A 683 20.97 23.32 -1.50
C GLY A 683 20.77 23.35 0.02
N THR A 684 21.81 23.02 0.77
CA THR A 684 21.82 23.19 2.24
C THR A 684 23.14 23.79 2.71
N ASN A 685 23.05 24.80 3.57
CA ASN A 685 24.21 25.44 4.19
C ASN A 685 23.87 26.03 5.56
N ALA A 686 24.88 26.28 6.39
CA ALA A 686 24.72 26.97 7.66
C ALA A 686 25.85 27.99 7.91
N CYS A 687 25.55 28.99 8.74
CA CYS A 687 26.52 29.92 9.27
C CYS A 687 26.25 30.17 10.75
N TYR A 688 27.25 30.66 11.49
CA TYR A 688 27.05 31.06 12.88
C TYR A 688 28.09 32.09 13.34
N MET A 689 27.82 32.77 14.47
CA MET A 689 28.77 33.67 15.11
C MET A 689 29.85 32.89 15.87
N GLU A 690 31.09 32.95 15.39
CA GLU A 690 32.27 32.33 16.00
C GLU A 690 33.12 33.38 16.74
N GLU A 691 33.83 32.95 17.77
CA GLU A 691 34.77 33.77 18.53
C GLU A 691 36.04 34.02 17.70
N MET A 692 36.50 35.27 17.59
CA MET A 692 37.64 35.64 16.73
C MET A 692 38.90 34.84 17.06
N GLN A 693 39.15 34.56 18.34
CA GLN A 693 40.28 33.73 18.80
C GLN A 693 40.33 32.32 18.19
N ASN A 694 39.20 31.79 17.73
CA ASN A 694 39.10 30.47 17.11
C ASN A 694 39.36 30.51 15.59
N ILE A 695 39.32 31.70 14.97
CA ILE A 695 39.45 31.86 13.52
C ILE A 695 40.91 32.09 13.16
N GLY A 696 41.68 31.01 13.00
CA GLY A 696 43.13 31.08 12.76
C GLY A 696 43.54 31.77 11.45
N ARG A 697 42.59 32.02 10.53
CA ARG A 697 42.83 32.67 9.22
C ARG A 697 42.71 34.18 9.23
N VAL A 698 42.12 34.79 10.25
CA VAL A 698 41.93 36.24 10.34
C VAL A 698 42.78 36.77 11.48
N GLU A 699 43.47 37.89 11.26
CA GLU A 699 44.25 38.52 12.32
C GLU A 699 43.35 39.22 13.36
N GLY A 700 43.69 39.06 14.63
CA GLY A 700 42.99 39.63 15.78
C GLY A 700 42.19 38.59 16.56
N ASN A 701 42.16 38.73 17.89
CA ASN A 701 41.48 37.80 18.79
C ASN A 701 40.21 38.39 19.43
N ASP A 702 39.98 39.70 19.25
CA ASP A 702 38.91 40.43 19.93
C ASP A 702 37.60 40.41 19.14
N GLY A 703 36.50 40.11 19.83
CA GLY A 703 35.15 40.11 19.27
C GLY A 703 34.78 38.80 18.59
N ARG A 704 33.80 38.88 17.69
CA ARG A 704 33.21 37.74 16.99
C ARG A 704 33.17 37.98 15.49
N MET A 705 32.97 36.92 14.72
CA MET A 705 32.72 37.01 13.29
C MET A 705 31.79 35.89 12.85
N CYS A 706 30.85 36.22 11.97
CA CYS A 706 30.03 35.21 11.34
C CYS A 706 30.87 34.35 10.38
N VAL A 707 30.79 33.04 10.52
CA VAL A 707 31.49 32.06 9.69
C VAL A 707 30.47 31.35 8.81
N ASN A 708 30.67 31.39 7.50
CA ASN A 708 29.94 30.58 6.54
C ASN A 708 30.59 29.18 6.48
N MET A 709 29.87 28.14 6.89
CA MET A 709 30.47 26.81 7.02
C MET A 709 30.81 26.18 5.66
N GLU A 710 30.00 26.44 4.63
CA GLU A 710 29.95 25.64 3.41
C GLU A 710 29.84 24.13 3.72
N TRP A 711 28.95 23.79 4.66
CA TRP A 711 28.87 22.45 5.24
C TRP A 711 28.42 21.37 4.25
N GLY A 712 27.96 21.77 3.05
CA GLY A 712 27.43 20.85 2.06
C GLY A 712 28.51 19.90 1.55
N ALA A 713 29.77 20.33 1.61
CA ALA A 713 30.95 19.55 1.26
C ALA A 713 31.38 18.54 2.34
N PHE A 714 30.74 18.52 3.51
CA PHE A 714 31.04 17.51 4.53
C PHE A 714 30.90 16.09 3.94
N GLY A 715 31.87 15.23 4.18
CA GLY A 715 31.95 13.89 3.58
C GLY A 715 32.71 13.81 2.25
N ASP A 716 33.11 14.93 1.64
CA ASP A 716 33.88 14.96 0.38
C ASP A 716 35.27 14.30 0.50
N ASN A 717 35.83 14.16 1.71
CA ASN A 717 37.08 13.42 1.94
C ASN A 717 36.84 12.00 2.49
N GLY A 718 35.58 11.52 2.48
CA GLY A 718 35.20 10.18 2.95
C GLY A 718 34.72 10.14 4.40
N GLU A 719 34.55 11.29 5.07
CA GLU A 719 34.09 11.35 6.47
C GLU A 719 32.70 10.73 6.67
N LEU A 720 31.91 10.60 5.59
CA LEU A 720 30.56 10.07 5.60
C LEU A 720 30.38 8.78 4.78
N ASP A 721 31.46 8.15 4.29
CA ASP A 721 31.37 6.98 3.41
C ASP A 721 30.59 5.81 4.07
N ASP A 722 30.73 5.63 5.38
CA ASP A 722 30.01 4.61 6.16
C ASP A 722 28.48 4.83 6.24
N PHE A 723 28.02 6.05 5.96
CA PHE A 723 26.60 6.45 6.00
C PHE A 723 26.00 6.62 4.59
N CYS A 724 26.86 6.64 3.56
CA CYS A 724 26.43 6.73 2.17
C CYS A 724 25.92 5.37 1.70
N THR A 725 24.73 5.35 1.10
CA THR A 725 24.17 4.15 0.49
C THR A 725 24.58 4.05 -0.98
N ALA A 726 24.34 2.88 -1.60
CA ALA A 726 24.48 2.73 -3.04
C ALA A 726 23.65 3.77 -3.82
N PHE A 727 22.48 4.16 -3.29
CA PHE A 727 21.64 5.19 -3.91
C PHE A 727 22.28 6.57 -3.85
N ASP A 728 22.95 6.91 -2.75
CA ASP A 728 23.66 8.18 -2.60
C ASP A 728 24.83 8.28 -3.59
N HIS A 729 25.60 7.20 -3.74
CA HIS A 729 26.66 7.11 -4.75
C HIS A 729 26.12 7.24 -6.18
N MET A 730 25.00 6.58 -6.51
CA MET A 730 24.36 6.75 -7.82
C MET A 730 23.95 8.20 -8.10
N VAL A 731 23.44 8.93 -7.09
CA VAL A 731 23.11 10.35 -7.21
C VAL A 731 24.38 11.20 -7.35
N ASP A 732 25.43 10.90 -6.59
CA ASP A 732 26.72 11.60 -6.66
C ASP A 732 27.38 11.45 -8.05
N ASP A 733 27.56 10.22 -8.52
CA ASP A 733 28.20 9.87 -9.80
C ASP A 733 27.47 10.48 -11.00
N SER A 734 26.16 10.62 -10.89
CA SER A 734 25.31 11.16 -11.94
C SER A 734 25.10 12.67 -11.88
N SER A 735 25.61 13.32 -10.82
CA SER A 735 25.48 14.76 -10.60
C SER A 735 26.43 15.58 -11.48
N ASN A 736 26.24 16.90 -11.48
CA ASN A 736 27.13 17.83 -12.19
C ASN A 736 28.56 17.88 -11.61
N TYR A 737 28.73 17.45 -10.35
CA TYR A 737 30.00 17.51 -9.62
C TYR A 737 30.16 16.23 -8.78
N PRO A 738 30.55 15.10 -9.39
CA PRO A 738 30.80 13.86 -8.66
C PRO A 738 31.90 14.02 -7.61
N GLY A 739 31.73 13.38 -6.44
CA GLY A 739 32.65 13.45 -5.31
C GLY A 739 32.65 14.79 -4.57
N LYS A 740 31.65 15.64 -4.82
CA LYS A 740 31.50 16.95 -4.17
C LYS A 740 30.12 17.15 -3.59
N GLN A 741 30.03 17.98 -2.55
CA GLN A 741 28.75 18.31 -1.88
C GLN A 741 28.01 17.08 -1.36
N ARG A 742 28.74 16.07 -0.85
CA ARG A 742 28.13 14.78 -0.47
C ARG A 742 27.06 14.90 0.62
N TYR A 743 27.32 15.68 1.66
CA TYR A 743 26.32 15.93 2.72
C TYR A 743 25.10 16.69 2.19
N GLU A 744 25.30 17.69 1.32
CA GLU A 744 24.19 18.42 0.69
C GLU A 744 23.31 17.51 -0.18
N LYS A 745 23.90 16.53 -0.87
CA LYS A 745 23.20 15.55 -1.70
C LYS A 745 22.28 14.62 -0.90
N MET A 746 22.57 14.39 0.37
CA MET A 746 21.72 13.58 1.25
C MET A 746 20.58 14.38 1.91
N ILE A 747 20.56 15.71 1.77
CA ILE A 747 19.66 16.58 2.54
C ILE A 747 18.76 17.46 1.65
N SER A 748 19.32 18.07 0.62
CA SER A 748 18.66 19.20 -0.06
C SER A 748 17.66 18.77 -1.13
N GLY A 749 16.69 19.67 -1.40
CA GLY A 749 15.55 19.41 -2.27
C GLY A 749 15.91 19.09 -3.72
N MET A 750 17.11 19.47 -4.20
CA MET A 750 17.61 19.13 -5.53
C MET A 750 17.89 17.63 -5.68
N TYR A 751 18.23 16.92 -4.60
CA TYR A 751 18.76 15.55 -4.68
C TYR A 751 17.85 14.51 -4.02
N LEU A 752 17.02 14.86 -3.02
CA LEU A 752 16.12 13.90 -2.36
C LEU A 752 15.22 13.15 -3.34
N GLY A 753 14.70 13.85 -4.34
CA GLY A 753 13.89 13.25 -5.39
C GLY A 753 14.65 12.22 -6.24
N GLU A 754 15.95 12.41 -6.46
CA GLU A 754 16.77 11.45 -7.20
C GLU A 754 17.11 10.22 -6.37
N ILE A 755 17.30 10.36 -5.05
CA ILE A 755 17.45 9.21 -4.14
C ILE A 755 16.17 8.38 -4.19
N VAL A 756 15.00 9.01 -4.02
CA VAL A 756 13.68 8.34 -4.16
C VAL A 756 13.58 7.66 -5.52
N ARG A 757 13.88 8.36 -6.62
CA ARG A 757 13.80 7.80 -7.97
C ARG A 757 14.67 6.54 -8.12
N ASN A 758 15.91 6.54 -7.63
CA ASN A 758 16.80 5.37 -7.73
C ASN A 758 16.31 4.19 -6.87
N VAL A 759 15.75 4.43 -5.69
CA VAL A 759 15.11 3.38 -4.87
C VAL A 759 13.91 2.77 -5.60
N LEU A 760 13.06 3.60 -6.22
CA LEU A 760 11.92 3.11 -6.99
C LEU A 760 12.35 2.31 -8.24
N ILE A 761 13.48 2.67 -8.86
CA ILE A 761 14.07 1.88 -9.96
C ILE A 761 14.53 0.51 -9.46
N ASP A 762 15.23 0.45 -8.33
CA ASP A 762 15.68 -0.82 -7.74
C ASP A 762 14.48 -1.71 -7.38
N PHE A 763 13.46 -1.15 -6.73
CA PHE A 763 12.23 -1.87 -6.41
C PHE A 763 11.50 -2.37 -7.65
N THR A 764 11.47 -1.56 -8.72
CA THR A 764 10.89 -2.00 -9.98
C THR A 764 11.73 -3.11 -10.61
N ALA A 765 13.06 -3.02 -10.62
CA ALA A 765 13.93 -4.06 -11.16
C ALA A 765 13.80 -5.38 -10.41
N LYS A 766 13.59 -5.34 -9.09
CA LYS A 766 13.32 -6.51 -8.23
C LYS A 766 11.87 -7.04 -8.31
N GLY A 767 11.00 -6.42 -9.12
CA GLY A 767 9.59 -6.82 -9.23
C GLY A 767 8.71 -6.44 -8.03
N LEU A 768 9.20 -5.58 -7.13
CA LEU A 768 8.51 -5.16 -5.90
C LEU A 768 7.55 -3.98 -6.12
N LEU A 769 7.68 -3.29 -7.26
CA LEU A 769 6.93 -2.09 -7.61
C LEU A 769 6.58 -2.09 -9.10
N PHE A 770 5.45 -1.50 -9.47
CA PHE A 770 5.01 -1.30 -10.87
C PHE A 770 5.01 -2.58 -11.72
N ARG A 771 4.76 -3.73 -11.09
CA ARG A 771 4.76 -5.07 -11.73
C ARG A 771 6.07 -5.38 -12.47
N GLY A 772 7.18 -4.86 -11.99
CA GLY A 772 8.50 -5.05 -12.61
C GLY A 772 8.73 -4.24 -13.89
N LYS A 773 7.79 -3.36 -14.27
CA LYS A 773 7.86 -2.64 -15.56
C LYS A 773 8.43 -1.24 -15.36
N LEU A 774 9.69 -1.08 -15.76
CA LEU A 774 10.37 0.21 -15.73
C LEU A 774 9.84 1.13 -16.84
N SER A 775 9.22 2.25 -16.46
CA SER A 775 8.73 3.26 -17.41
C SER A 775 9.84 4.24 -17.82
N GLU A 776 9.75 4.79 -19.05
CA GLU A 776 10.68 5.84 -19.51
C GLU A 776 10.60 7.11 -18.64
N ARG A 777 9.43 7.39 -18.08
CA ARG A 777 9.25 8.49 -17.13
C ARG A 777 10.05 8.27 -15.86
N LEU A 778 10.06 7.06 -15.28
CA LEU A 778 10.85 6.77 -14.08
C LEU A 778 12.37 6.86 -14.32
N LYS A 779 12.82 6.68 -15.57
CA LYS A 779 14.22 6.89 -15.97
C LYS A 779 14.60 8.37 -16.11
N THR A 780 13.60 9.27 -16.21
CA THR A 780 13.84 10.71 -16.38
C THR A 780 14.32 11.32 -15.07
N ARG A 781 15.55 11.88 -15.07
CA ARG A 781 16.12 12.56 -13.90
C ARG A 781 15.33 13.83 -13.57
N GLY A 782 15.22 14.12 -12.28
CA GLY A 782 14.54 15.31 -11.76
C GLY A 782 13.01 15.22 -11.81
N ILE A 783 12.43 14.06 -12.13
CA ILE A 783 10.97 13.88 -12.21
C ILE A 783 10.28 14.06 -10.84
N PHE A 784 10.97 13.74 -9.75
CA PHE A 784 10.50 13.93 -8.39
C PHE A 784 11.01 15.26 -7.81
N GLU A 785 10.45 16.37 -8.27
CA GLU A 785 10.71 17.68 -7.65
C GLU A 785 10.28 17.71 -6.17
N THR A 786 10.92 18.55 -5.36
CA THR A 786 10.63 18.70 -3.91
C THR A 786 9.15 18.93 -3.60
N LYS A 787 8.43 19.65 -4.48
CA LYS A 787 6.99 19.90 -4.34
C LYS A 787 6.18 18.60 -4.34
N PHE A 788 6.58 17.60 -5.13
CA PHE A 788 5.87 16.33 -5.21
C PHE A 788 6.14 15.46 -3.99
N LEU A 789 7.37 15.47 -3.44
CA LEU A 789 7.68 14.78 -2.18
C LEU A 789 6.80 15.35 -1.05
N ALA A 790 6.76 16.68 -0.92
CA ALA A 790 5.94 17.35 0.09
C ALA A 790 4.43 17.05 -0.07
N GLN A 791 3.94 16.94 -1.31
CA GLN A 791 2.57 16.54 -1.58
C GLN A 791 2.32 15.08 -1.19
N ILE A 792 3.14 14.14 -1.67
CA ILE A 792 2.99 12.69 -1.42
C ILE A 792 2.97 12.38 0.10
N GLU A 793 3.79 13.09 0.88
CA GLU A 793 3.87 12.89 2.33
C GLU A 793 2.83 13.66 3.15
N SER A 794 1.93 14.43 2.51
CA SER A 794 0.92 15.20 3.23
C SER A 794 -0.09 14.30 3.95
N ASP A 795 -0.29 14.54 5.25
CA ASP A 795 -1.25 13.81 6.08
C ASP A 795 -2.71 14.04 5.67
N ARG A 796 -2.97 15.12 4.93
CA ARG A 796 -4.32 15.50 4.49
C ARG A 796 -4.72 14.88 3.15
N LEU A 797 -3.81 14.19 2.47
CA LEU A 797 -4.11 13.57 1.19
C LEU A 797 -4.59 12.13 1.37
N ALA A 798 -5.73 11.84 0.75
CA ALA A 798 -6.18 10.47 0.56
C ALA A 798 -5.26 9.75 -0.45
N MET A 799 -5.11 8.43 -0.32
CA MET A 799 -4.22 7.63 -1.18
C MET A 799 -4.58 7.71 -2.68
N ARG A 800 -5.85 7.99 -3.00
CA ARG A 800 -6.30 8.29 -4.36
C ARG A 800 -5.62 9.53 -4.96
N GLN A 801 -5.32 10.54 -4.15
CA GLN A 801 -4.64 11.76 -4.60
C GLN A 801 -3.15 11.51 -4.80
N VAL A 802 -2.51 10.71 -3.93
CA VAL A 802 -1.13 10.23 -4.14
C VAL A 802 -1.02 9.51 -5.48
N ARG A 803 -1.94 8.59 -5.76
CA ARG A 803 -2.02 7.91 -7.06
C ARG A 803 -2.20 8.89 -8.23
N SER A 804 -3.04 9.90 -8.08
CA SER A 804 -3.24 10.94 -9.10
C SER A 804 -1.94 11.70 -9.39
N ILE A 805 -1.13 11.99 -8.38
CA ILE A 805 0.19 12.62 -8.54
C ILE A 805 1.12 11.68 -9.31
N LEU A 806 1.20 10.39 -8.94
CA LEU A 806 2.03 9.41 -9.66
C LEU A 806 1.60 9.25 -11.12
N GLN A 807 0.29 9.22 -11.39
CA GLN A 807 -0.24 9.18 -12.74
C GLN A 807 0.09 10.46 -13.54
N HIS A 808 0.05 11.63 -12.90
CA HIS A 808 0.46 12.91 -13.50
C HIS A 808 1.95 12.92 -13.84
N LEU A 809 2.80 12.29 -13.02
CA LEU A 809 4.22 12.04 -13.31
C LEU A 809 4.43 10.98 -14.41
N GLY A 810 3.36 10.43 -14.99
CA GLY A 810 3.41 9.45 -16.06
C GLY A 810 3.67 8.02 -15.59
N LEU A 811 3.52 7.74 -14.28
CA LEU A 811 3.58 6.40 -13.69
C LEU A 811 2.17 5.79 -13.67
N THR A 812 1.57 5.66 -14.86
CA THR A 812 0.15 5.31 -15.05
C THR A 812 -0.23 3.90 -14.62
N ILE A 813 0.76 3.01 -14.51
CA ILE A 813 0.60 1.62 -14.06
C ILE A 813 0.46 1.54 -12.52
N SER A 814 0.67 2.65 -11.80
CA SER A 814 0.58 2.71 -10.34
C SER A 814 -0.77 2.21 -9.81
N THR A 815 -0.66 1.24 -8.90
CA THR A 815 -1.73 0.74 -8.04
C THR A 815 -1.79 1.52 -6.73
N CYS A 816 -2.79 1.25 -5.88
CA CYS A 816 -2.82 1.83 -4.53
C CYS A 816 -1.61 1.32 -3.72
N ASP A 817 -1.30 0.02 -3.79
CA ASP A 817 -0.15 -0.59 -3.11
C ASP A 817 1.18 0.04 -3.55
N ASP A 818 1.34 0.34 -4.84
CA ASP A 818 2.51 1.09 -5.33
C ASP A 818 2.56 2.50 -4.72
N SER A 819 1.40 3.14 -4.52
CA SER A 819 1.33 4.49 -3.96
C SER A 819 1.74 4.50 -2.47
N VAL A 820 1.36 3.46 -1.71
CA VAL A 820 1.81 3.25 -0.32
C VAL A 820 3.34 3.14 -0.30
N LEU A 821 3.88 2.28 -1.15
CA LEU A 821 5.31 2.01 -1.17
C LEU A 821 6.12 3.23 -1.59
N VAL A 822 5.65 4.00 -2.59
CA VAL A 822 6.28 5.26 -2.96
C VAL A 822 6.25 6.27 -1.82
N LYS A 823 5.12 6.37 -1.09
CA LYS A 823 5.02 7.24 0.09
C LYS A 823 5.97 6.82 1.21
N GLU A 824 6.09 5.51 1.46
CA GLU A 824 7.05 4.96 2.45
C GLU A 824 8.50 5.30 2.08
N VAL A 825 8.88 5.11 0.82
CA VAL A 825 10.21 5.47 0.31
C VAL A 825 10.50 6.96 0.49
N CYS A 826 9.54 7.83 0.12
CA CYS A 826 9.68 9.28 0.32
C CYS A 826 9.92 9.61 1.79
N SER A 827 9.11 9.05 2.69
CA SER A 827 9.21 9.31 4.13
C SER A 827 10.53 8.84 4.73
N VAL A 828 11.05 7.67 4.32
CA VAL A 828 12.36 7.19 4.79
C VAL A 828 13.48 8.15 4.35
N VAL A 829 13.47 8.58 3.09
CA VAL A 829 14.49 9.49 2.54
C VAL A 829 14.42 10.87 3.19
N SER A 830 13.22 11.46 3.30
CA SER A 830 13.03 12.80 3.87
C SER A 830 13.30 12.83 5.38
N ARG A 831 12.93 11.76 6.11
CA ARG A 831 13.28 11.60 7.53
C ARG A 831 14.78 11.55 7.74
N ARG A 832 15.50 10.72 6.98
CA ARG A 832 16.98 10.67 7.05
C ARG A 832 17.59 12.05 6.80
N ALA A 833 17.12 12.75 5.77
CA ALA A 833 17.61 14.09 5.42
C ALA A 833 17.43 15.09 6.58
N ALA A 834 16.25 15.10 7.21
CA ALA A 834 15.97 15.94 8.36
C ALA A 834 16.84 15.58 9.57
N GLN A 835 17.05 14.28 9.85
CA GLN A 835 17.90 13.82 10.94
C GLN A 835 19.37 14.18 10.74
N LEU A 836 19.90 13.98 9.52
CA LEU A 836 21.27 14.36 9.18
C LEU A 836 21.47 15.87 9.35
N CYS A 837 20.54 16.69 8.86
CA CYS A 837 20.55 18.15 9.04
C CYS A 837 20.52 18.53 10.53
N GLY A 838 19.70 17.84 11.33
CA GLY A 838 19.61 18.05 12.78
C GLY A 838 20.92 17.71 13.51
N ALA A 839 21.61 16.64 13.10
CA ALA A 839 22.92 16.27 13.64
C ALA A 839 24.01 17.31 13.31
N GLY A 840 24.01 17.85 12.09
CA GLY A 840 24.91 18.94 11.70
C GLY A 840 24.66 20.20 12.53
N LEU A 841 23.39 20.60 12.68
CA LEU A 841 23.03 21.76 13.49
C LEU A 841 23.31 21.55 14.99
N ALA A 842 23.18 20.32 15.50
CA ALA A 842 23.54 19.95 16.86
C ALA A 842 25.02 20.19 17.15
N ALA A 843 25.90 19.92 16.17
CA ALA A 843 27.32 20.21 16.28
C ALA A 843 27.59 21.72 16.39
N VAL A 844 26.87 22.53 15.61
CA VAL A 844 26.99 24.00 15.63
C VAL A 844 26.60 24.60 16.97
N VAL A 845 25.40 24.28 17.49
CA VAL A 845 24.91 24.89 18.73
C VAL A 845 25.70 24.43 19.95
N ASP A 846 26.13 23.16 19.99
CA ASP A 846 26.99 22.70 21.08
C ASP A 846 28.38 23.33 21.00
N LYS A 847 28.92 23.56 19.80
CA LYS A 847 30.18 24.28 19.65
C LYS A 847 30.07 25.71 20.20
N ILE A 848 29.01 26.45 19.88
CA ILE A 848 28.78 27.80 20.44
C ILE A 848 28.70 27.75 21.96
N ARG A 849 27.96 26.78 22.51
CA ARG A 849 27.83 26.58 23.96
C ARG A 849 29.18 26.29 24.61
N GLN A 850 29.99 25.42 24.01
CA GLN A 850 31.31 25.04 24.50
C GLN A 850 32.32 26.18 24.41
N ASN A 851 32.37 26.91 23.27
CA ASN A 851 33.24 28.06 23.07
C ASN A 851 33.01 29.13 24.17
N ARG A 852 31.76 29.29 24.61
CA ARG A 852 31.36 30.23 25.66
C ARG A 852 31.43 29.66 27.08
N ASN A 853 31.87 28.41 27.23
CA ASN A 853 31.92 27.67 28.50
C ASN A 853 30.58 27.67 29.26
N LEU A 854 29.47 27.50 28.53
CA LEU A 854 28.13 27.50 29.09
C LEU A 854 27.64 26.08 29.42
N ASN A 855 26.96 25.92 30.55
CA ASN A 855 26.26 24.67 30.89
C ASN A 855 24.98 24.48 30.07
N GLN A 856 24.28 25.58 29.76
CA GLN A 856 23.10 25.62 28.91
C GLN A 856 23.18 26.83 27.97
N LEU A 857 22.69 26.69 26.75
CA LEU A 857 22.63 27.76 25.74
C LEU A 857 21.18 27.97 25.30
N SER A 858 20.69 29.20 25.33
CA SER A 858 19.48 29.61 24.59
C SER A 858 19.92 30.36 23.35
N ILE A 859 19.46 29.93 22.18
CA ILE A 859 19.90 30.49 20.90
C ILE A 859 18.78 30.38 19.86
N THR A 860 18.75 31.33 18.94
CA THR A 860 17.83 31.32 17.81
C THR A 860 18.56 30.98 16.52
N VAL A 861 17.89 30.17 15.68
CA VAL A 861 18.32 29.82 14.33
C VAL A 861 17.36 30.46 13.34
N GLY A 862 17.87 31.36 12.50
CA GLY A 862 17.14 31.87 11.34
C GLY A 862 17.17 30.86 10.21
N VAL A 863 16.00 30.42 9.72
CA VAL A 863 15.89 29.40 8.68
C VAL A 863 15.16 29.92 7.44
N ASP A 864 15.73 29.61 6.27
CA ASP A 864 15.06 29.76 4.97
C ASP A 864 15.25 28.49 4.11
N GLY A 865 14.50 28.40 3.02
CA GLY A 865 14.55 27.31 2.06
C GLY A 865 13.20 26.63 1.85
N THR A 866 12.93 26.28 0.59
CA THR A 866 11.66 25.69 0.15
C THR A 866 11.37 24.37 0.84
N LEU A 867 12.34 23.45 0.92
CA LEU A 867 12.18 22.15 1.56
C LEU A 867 11.78 22.29 3.03
N TYR A 868 12.45 23.16 3.80
CA TYR A 868 12.08 23.41 5.20
C TYR A 868 10.69 24.02 5.36
N LYS A 869 10.31 24.94 4.47
CA LYS A 869 9.04 25.67 4.54
C LYS A 869 7.85 24.83 4.11
N THR A 870 7.99 24.01 3.08
CA THR A 870 6.86 23.33 2.42
C THR A 870 6.70 21.86 2.79
N HIS A 871 7.77 21.19 3.24
CA HIS A 871 7.67 19.77 3.57
C HIS A 871 6.92 19.56 4.90
N PRO A 872 5.93 18.64 4.97
CA PRO A 872 5.07 18.49 6.14
C PRO A 872 5.84 18.09 7.41
N HIS A 873 6.86 17.24 7.26
CA HIS A 873 7.54 16.58 8.39
C HIS A 873 8.99 17.00 8.61
N PHE A 874 9.60 17.74 7.66
CA PHE A 874 11.06 17.93 7.69
C PHE A 874 11.49 18.79 8.89
N SER A 875 10.79 19.92 9.10
CA SER A 875 11.14 20.85 10.18
C SER A 875 10.97 20.21 11.55
N SER A 876 9.89 19.46 11.78
CA SER A 876 9.64 18.81 13.08
C SER A 876 10.68 17.74 13.39
N ILE A 877 10.96 16.83 12.45
CA ILE A 877 11.95 15.76 12.65
C ILE A 877 13.36 16.35 12.89
N MET A 878 13.72 17.40 12.16
CA MET A 878 15.03 18.07 12.34
C MET A 878 15.13 18.70 13.75
N GLN A 879 14.08 19.38 14.21
CA GLN A 879 14.01 19.97 15.55
C GLN A 879 14.06 18.90 16.66
N GLU A 880 13.31 17.81 16.51
CA GLU A 880 13.34 16.66 17.44
C GLU A 880 14.73 16.05 17.51
N THR A 881 15.38 15.86 16.37
CA THR A 881 16.73 15.30 16.28
C THR A 881 17.75 16.23 16.96
N LEU A 882 17.67 17.54 16.69
CA LEU A 882 18.53 18.52 17.34
C LEU A 882 18.39 18.46 18.87
N GLN A 883 17.16 18.40 19.37
CA GLN A 883 16.87 18.39 20.80
C GLN A 883 17.38 17.11 21.50
N ASP A 884 17.32 15.94 20.83
CA ASP A 884 17.88 14.69 21.34
C ASP A 884 19.41 14.71 21.36
N LEU A 885 20.04 15.26 20.31
CA LEU A 885 21.50 15.23 20.15
C LEU A 885 22.21 16.35 20.91
N ALA A 886 21.57 17.49 21.15
CA ALA A 886 22.11 18.64 21.90
C ALA A 886 21.14 19.10 23.00
N PRO A 887 20.83 18.25 24.01
CA PRO A 887 19.80 18.53 25.02
C PRO A 887 20.12 19.72 25.94
N GLN A 888 21.36 20.21 25.91
CA GLN A 888 21.85 21.36 26.68
C GLN A 888 21.62 22.69 25.95
N CYS A 889 21.17 22.65 24.69
CA CYS A 889 20.89 23.82 23.89
C CYS A 889 19.36 23.94 23.69
N GLN A 890 18.77 25.01 24.20
CA GLN A 890 17.39 25.39 23.90
C GLN A 890 17.41 26.23 22.61
N VAL A 891 16.90 25.66 21.53
CA VAL A 891 16.99 26.27 20.20
C VAL A 891 15.62 26.69 19.70
N THR A 892 15.47 27.98 19.41
CA THR A 892 14.27 28.54 18.78
C THR A 892 14.49 28.69 17.28
N PHE A 893 13.49 28.36 16.46
CA PHE A 893 13.59 28.45 15.02
C PHE A 893 12.70 29.58 14.48
N HIS A 894 13.32 30.55 13.83
CA HIS A 894 12.62 31.66 13.17
C HIS A 894 12.67 31.49 11.66
N LYS A 895 11.49 31.34 11.03
CA LYS A 895 11.39 31.25 9.58
C LYS A 895 11.51 32.66 9.00
N SER A 896 12.44 32.84 8.06
CA SER A 896 12.55 34.11 7.35
C SER A 896 11.70 34.07 6.07
N GLU A 897 10.86 35.08 5.81
CA GLU A 897 10.11 35.16 4.55
C GLU A 897 10.97 35.68 3.39
N ASP A 898 11.95 36.56 3.66
CA ASP A 898 12.88 37.17 2.69
C ASP A 898 14.31 37.31 3.28
N GLY A 899 14.85 36.19 3.78
CA GLY A 899 16.04 36.19 4.66
C GLY A 899 17.30 36.73 4.03
N SER A 900 17.60 36.35 2.79
CA SER A 900 18.83 36.78 2.10
C SER A 900 18.82 38.25 1.69
N GLY A 901 17.67 38.77 1.24
CA GLY A 901 17.54 40.14 0.73
C GLY A 901 17.55 41.21 1.82
N LYS A 902 16.65 41.08 2.83
CA LYS A 902 16.62 41.97 4.01
C LYS A 902 17.95 41.89 4.77
N GLY A 903 18.55 40.70 4.82
CA GLY A 903 19.83 40.44 5.48
C GLY A 903 20.99 41.18 4.85
N ALA A 904 21.10 41.18 3.52
CA ALA A 904 22.13 41.94 2.82
C ALA A 904 22.05 43.44 3.09
N ALA A 905 20.83 44.00 3.14
CA ALA A 905 20.64 45.41 3.48
C ALA A 905 21.05 45.71 4.93
N LEU A 906 20.70 44.85 5.88
CA LEU A 906 21.11 44.98 7.29
C LEU A 906 22.63 44.88 7.46
N ILE A 907 23.28 43.94 6.78
CA ILE A 907 24.74 43.81 6.80
C ILE A 907 25.39 45.06 6.20
N THR A 908 24.82 45.60 5.13
CA THR A 908 25.28 46.86 4.52
C THR A 908 25.16 48.02 5.51
N ALA A 909 24.05 48.11 6.24
CA ALA A 909 23.84 49.14 7.26
C ALA A 909 24.85 49.02 8.41
N VAL A 910 25.07 47.80 8.92
CA VAL A 910 26.08 47.51 9.97
C VAL A 910 27.49 47.86 9.48
N ALA A 911 27.85 47.48 8.25
CA ALA A 911 29.15 47.80 7.67
C ALA A 911 29.37 49.32 7.53
N CYS A 912 28.34 50.06 7.12
CA CYS A 912 28.38 51.52 7.08
C CYS A 912 28.54 52.13 8.48
N ARG A 913 27.85 51.61 9.51
CA ARG A 913 27.99 52.05 10.90
C ARG A 913 29.42 51.88 11.40
N VAL A 914 29.95 50.66 11.30
CA VAL A 914 31.31 50.32 11.80
C VAL A 914 32.37 51.20 11.12
N LYS A 915 32.24 51.45 9.82
CA LYS A 915 33.17 52.34 9.09
C LYS A 915 33.14 53.78 9.63
N ASN A 916 31.97 54.28 10.03
CA ASN A 916 31.81 55.62 10.59
C ASN A 916 32.31 55.72 12.05
N GLU A 917 32.25 54.65 12.82
CA GLU A 917 32.78 54.60 14.19
C GLU A 917 34.32 54.58 14.21
N VAL A 918 34.93 53.80 13.31
CA VAL A 918 36.39 53.76 13.14
C VAL A 918 36.95 55.09 12.61
N GLN A 919 36.16 55.88 11.86
CA GLN A 919 36.56 57.23 11.42
C GLN A 919 36.40 58.32 12.50
N LYS A 920 35.69 58.02 13.60
CA LYS A 920 35.47 58.95 14.72
C LYS A 920 36.41 58.71 15.91
N GLN A 921 37.11 57.58 15.93
CA GLN A 921 38.26 57.29 16.81
C GLN A 921 39.55 57.72 16.11
#